data_AF-A0A954ITK9-F1
#
_entry.id   AF-A0A954ITK9-F1
#
_cell.length_a   1.000
_cell.length_b   1.000
_cell.length_c   1.000
_cell.angle_alpha   90.00
_cell.angle_beta   90.00
_cell.angle_gamma   90.00
#
_symmetry.space_group_name_H-M   'P 1'
#
loop_
_entity.id
_entity.type
_entity.pdbx_description
1 polymer ?
#
loop_
_entity_poly.entity_id
_entity_poly.type
_entity_poly.pdbx_seq_one_letter_code
_entity_poly.pdbx_strand_id
1 'polypeptide(L)'
;MIAILLSILVFLQDPGLDRDQQQLFHIVDKFDSEDFSSRPFVKVSTGSWIQRGNLPKQNTFRFGFLLSEGASRFQVRFLDCETTSFERTVHGTPDFERVTYDRVDLRTYARDIARRLAASRDDPDAWDYYMSPAEVFAPDAFCVLVARACWRRDLVAECHAIWSHMDPSKASEQLGRAFANVLCVEFSDPHLSRTQLVSRHELWLELFPSHGYSDLVRATIAQLESALAQDVNSVTTPRSQNTDESMHALVSSLRDEFHAVRGNTDSVTLPTTAKASGACASAKILKAGFAVVPALIRALDDETPSRTVSYSSRWGGGLSVKSVGDLASELLCELSGLELLGQEAWIKWWQSVSTKGERATLLALVEAENPYRALDASKRLLARWPDSVEEVIHAVSTTGDGANRAMLVGLLAETKTARVTQFLREELEQGHELRARVLAAEELLARGVRDGTGRLKAAWSEERQASDCRSELAKFLLISGDLEAVRLVTKAAQEQRGVARETMIAKLKSATLDQVLTHASATERTAIEHEIERALIQLLEDRTVERGCLSGFDWRDQSVSWWEPRTCDYVSCALGSLWPERFDFDPSAPSGHRDRARLIMKNVWRKSCGLTPLAVQAPLTKVSHHNIVHACEMTSDFGPLGGELLERRRRIERQRLDADAVVGLLVAASKSLPDGKGDVLLTMERAGDSTGIYMAWRLSKPDDSAWGIEVTIISNGAVDSPSVGGAVESCFDDASHFVDVRRALSKALAAPANQSFEVRLHLRRR
;
A
#
# COMPACT_ATOMS: atom_id res chain seq x y z
N MET A 1 -16.45 -39.39 -29.06
CA MET A 1 -17.06 -38.59 -30.15
C MET A 1 -18.58 -38.49 -30.03
N ILE A 2 -19.34 -39.61 -29.93
CA ILE A 2 -20.80 -39.57 -29.74
C ILE A 2 -21.23 -38.96 -28.40
N ALA A 3 -20.49 -39.22 -27.30
CA ALA A 3 -20.73 -38.56 -26.01
C ALA A 3 -20.44 -37.04 -26.04
N ILE A 4 -19.43 -36.61 -26.81
CA ILE A 4 -19.11 -35.19 -27.01
C ILE A 4 -20.18 -34.51 -27.86
N LEU A 5 -20.67 -35.18 -28.91
CA LEU A 5 -21.78 -34.70 -29.74
C LEU A 5 -23.12 -34.64 -28.97
N LEU A 6 -23.38 -35.59 -28.07
CA LEU A 6 -24.57 -35.58 -27.20
C LEU A 6 -24.50 -34.51 -26.11
N SER A 7 -23.34 -34.25 -25.52
CA SER A 7 -23.16 -33.11 -24.59
C SER A 7 -23.34 -31.76 -25.29
N ILE A 8 -23.00 -31.67 -26.59
CA ILE A 8 -23.23 -30.46 -27.40
C ILE A 8 -24.71 -30.33 -27.83
N LEU A 9 -25.43 -31.43 -28.06
CA LEU A 9 -26.84 -31.42 -28.49
C LEU A 9 -27.86 -31.28 -27.35
N VAL A 10 -27.48 -31.50 -26.09
CA VAL A 10 -28.35 -31.29 -24.91
C VAL A 10 -28.31 -29.84 -24.40
N PHE A 11 -27.50 -28.97 -24.98
CA PHE A 11 -27.72 -27.52 -24.93
C PHE A 11 -28.95 -27.17 -25.80
N LEU A 12 -30.14 -27.54 -25.33
CA LEU A 12 -31.35 -26.82 -25.70
C LEU A 12 -31.06 -25.37 -25.34
N GLN A 13 -30.81 -24.53 -26.35
CA GLN A 13 -30.57 -23.11 -26.18
C GLN A 13 -31.70 -22.57 -25.31
N ASP A 14 -31.38 -22.17 -24.08
CA ASP A 14 -32.33 -21.39 -23.31
C ASP A 14 -32.51 -20.08 -24.09
N PRO A 15 -33.72 -19.79 -24.60
CA PRO A 15 -33.94 -18.63 -25.46
C PRO A 15 -33.64 -17.31 -24.74
N GLY A 16 -33.46 -17.31 -23.41
CA GLY A 16 -33.09 -16.15 -22.61
C GLY A 16 -31.60 -15.92 -22.40
N LEU A 17 -30.70 -16.81 -22.86
CA LEU A 17 -29.25 -16.64 -22.68
C LEU A 17 -28.48 -16.73 -24.01
N ASP A 18 -27.48 -15.87 -24.19
CA ASP A 18 -26.51 -16.02 -25.27
C ASP A 18 -25.55 -17.21 -25.01
N ARG A 19 -24.79 -17.59 -26.03
CA ARG A 19 -23.90 -18.75 -25.97
C ARG A 19 -22.82 -18.61 -24.89
N ASP A 20 -22.27 -17.42 -24.71
CA ASP A 20 -21.18 -17.18 -23.77
C ASP A 20 -21.70 -17.20 -22.33
N GLN A 21 -22.91 -16.67 -22.09
CA GLN A 21 -23.63 -16.79 -20.83
C GLN A 21 -23.85 -18.25 -20.45
N GLN A 22 -24.41 -19.04 -21.38
CA GLN A 22 -24.68 -20.45 -21.16
C GLN A 22 -23.39 -21.22 -20.82
N GLN A 23 -22.30 -20.93 -21.55
CA GLN A 23 -21.01 -21.56 -21.29
C GLN A 23 -20.46 -21.19 -19.90
N LEU A 24 -20.45 -19.91 -19.54
CA LEU A 24 -19.92 -19.48 -18.25
C LEU A 24 -20.78 -19.93 -17.07
N PHE A 25 -22.11 -19.94 -17.22
CA PHE A 25 -23.00 -20.48 -16.18
C PHE A 25 -22.84 -21.99 -16.03
N HIS A 26 -22.63 -22.72 -17.13
CA HIS A 26 -22.33 -24.15 -17.09
C HIS A 26 -21.02 -24.44 -16.36
N ILE A 27 -19.98 -23.64 -16.59
CA ILE A 27 -18.70 -23.75 -15.87
C ILE A 27 -18.93 -23.56 -14.37
N VAL A 28 -19.69 -22.54 -13.96
CA VAL A 28 -20.04 -22.33 -12.55
C VAL A 28 -20.83 -23.52 -11.99
N ASP A 29 -21.82 -24.05 -12.71
CA ASP A 29 -22.63 -25.21 -12.29
C ASP A 29 -21.78 -26.46 -12.03
N LYS A 30 -20.65 -26.61 -12.73
CA LYS A 30 -19.72 -27.73 -12.53
C LYS A 30 -18.91 -27.60 -11.25
N PHE A 31 -18.52 -26.37 -10.87
CA PHE A 31 -17.80 -26.10 -9.62
C PHE A 31 -18.71 -26.00 -8.41
N ASP A 32 -19.93 -25.49 -8.60
CA ASP A 32 -20.93 -25.22 -7.58
C ASP A 32 -22.32 -25.71 -8.02
N SER A 33 -22.57 -27.00 -7.75
CA SER A 33 -23.78 -27.70 -8.16
C SER A 33 -25.01 -27.42 -7.30
N GLU A 34 -24.87 -26.63 -6.24
CA GLU A 34 -25.96 -26.34 -5.31
C GLU A 34 -27.01 -25.42 -5.97
N ASP A 35 -28.29 -25.77 -5.79
CA ASP A 35 -29.41 -25.02 -6.35
C ASP A 35 -29.91 -23.95 -5.36
N PHE A 36 -29.67 -22.69 -5.71
CA PHE A 36 -30.08 -21.54 -4.90
C PHE A 36 -31.38 -20.88 -5.36
N SER A 37 -32.10 -21.45 -6.32
CA SER A 37 -33.31 -20.87 -6.90
C SER A 37 -34.37 -20.50 -5.83
N SER A 38 -34.50 -21.33 -4.79
CA SER A 38 -35.49 -21.17 -3.71
C SER A 38 -34.95 -20.64 -2.38
N ARG A 39 -33.63 -20.48 -2.24
CA ARG A 39 -33.01 -20.14 -0.94
C ARG A 39 -33.16 -18.65 -0.60
N PRO A 40 -33.21 -18.22 0.67
CA PRO A 40 -33.14 -16.79 0.98
C PRO A 40 -31.78 -16.20 0.58
N PHE A 41 -31.76 -15.06 -0.12
CA PHE A 41 -30.53 -14.30 -0.34
C PHE A 41 -30.30 -13.38 0.87
N VAL A 42 -29.09 -13.37 1.41
CA VAL A 42 -28.77 -12.73 2.69
C VAL A 42 -27.48 -11.92 2.63
N LYS A 43 -27.44 -10.83 3.42
CA LYS A 43 -26.25 -10.06 3.75
C LYS A 43 -25.80 -10.46 5.15
N VAL A 44 -24.65 -11.11 5.26
CA VAL A 44 -24.10 -11.62 6.51
C VAL A 44 -23.15 -10.58 7.10
N SER A 45 -23.36 -10.22 8.36
CA SER A 45 -22.36 -9.53 9.20
C SER A 45 -21.41 -10.61 9.72
N THR A 46 -20.14 -10.56 9.33
CA THR A 46 -19.21 -11.68 9.58
C THR A 46 -18.62 -11.65 11.00
N GLY A 47 -18.74 -10.52 11.69
CA GLY A 47 -18.10 -10.26 12.98
C GLY A 47 -16.63 -9.84 12.87
N SER A 48 -16.02 -9.96 11.70
CA SER A 48 -14.74 -9.32 11.37
C SER A 48 -14.98 -7.84 11.08
N TRP A 49 -14.06 -6.97 11.49
CA TRP A 49 -14.19 -5.53 11.28
C TRP A 49 -12.98 -4.91 10.59
N ILE A 50 -13.21 -3.79 9.93
CA ILE A 50 -12.18 -2.93 9.37
C ILE A 50 -12.24 -1.55 10.02
N GLN A 51 -11.08 -0.91 10.16
CA GLN A 51 -10.95 0.46 10.61
C GLN A 51 -10.04 1.20 9.63
N ARG A 52 -10.57 2.25 8.98
CA ARG A 52 -9.81 3.07 8.03
C ARG A 52 -9.45 4.38 8.71
N GLY A 53 -8.18 4.53 9.10
CA GLY A 53 -7.71 5.66 9.89
C GLY A 53 -8.48 5.80 11.20
N ASN A 54 -8.99 7.01 11.46
CA ASN A 54 -9.74 7.33 12.66
C ASN A 54 -11.26 7.10 12.55
N LEU A 55 -11.75 6.55 11.43
CA LEU A 55 -13.18 6.20 11.31
C LEU A 55 -13.58 5.12 12.33
N PRO A 56 -14.84 5.09 12.80
CA PRO A 56 -15.31 4.03 13.66
C PRO A 56 -15.12 2.66 13.01
N LYS A 57 -14.84 1.64 13.82
CA LYS A 57 -14.77 0.24 13.37
C LYS A 57 -16.09 -0.12 12.67
N GLN A 58 -15.99 -0.73 11.50
CA GLN A 58 -17.14 -1.17 10.72
C GLN A 58 -17.09 -2.69 10.57
N ASN A 59 -18.24 -3.34 10.76
CA ASN A 59 -18.37 -4.76 10.44
C ASN A 59 -18.10 -4.98 8.95
N THR A 60 -17.60 -6.16 8.61
CA THR A 60 -17.45 -6.60 7.22
C THR A 60 -18.66 -7.44 6.83
N PHE A 61 -19.10 -7.30 5.58
CA PHE A 61 -20.30 -7.94 5.09
C PHE A 61 -20.00 -8.82 3.89
N ARG A 62 -20.68 -9.97 3.81
CA ARG A 62 -20.64 -10.86 2.65
C ARG A 62 -22.07 -11.22 2.22
N PHE A 63 -22.25 -11.51 0.94
CA PHE A 63 -23.56 -11.81 0.35
C PHE A 63 -23.61 -13.27 -0.13
N GLY A 64 -24.72 -13.93 0.12
CA GLY A 64 -24.87 -15.35 -0.19
C GLY A 64 -26.29 -15.88 -0.02
N PHE A 65 -26.42 -17.20 -0.06
CA PHE A 65 -27.67 -17.93 0.09
C PHE A 65 -27.70 -18.70 1.40
N LEU A 66 -28.77 -18.51 2.18
CA LEU A 66 -28.96 -19.20 3.45
C LEU A 66 -29.28 -20.68 3.20
N LEU A 67 -28.37 -21.57 3.61
CA LEU A 67 -28.51 -23.02 3.44
C LEU A 67 -29.31 -23.65 4.58
N SER A 68 -29.03 -23.25 5.82
CA SER A 68 -29.72 -23.71 7.02
C SER A 68 -29.76 -22.62 8.10
N GLU A 69 -30.79 -22.66 8.94
CA GLU A 69 -30.99 -21.72 10.04
C GLU A 69 -31.46 -22.45 11.30
N GLY A 70 -30.75 -22.23 12.41
CA GLY A 70 -31.14 -22.63 13.75
C GLY A 70 -31.11 -21.44 14.73
N ALA A 71 -31.47 -21.68 15.99
CA ALA A 71 -31.61 -20.64 17.00
C ALA A 71 -30.30 -19.88 17.29
N SER A 72 -29.17 -20.57 17.33
CA SER A 72 -27.86 -19.99 17.64
C SER A 72 -26.84 -20.09 16.50
N ARG A 73 -27.17 -20.80 15.42
CA ARG A 73 -26.26 -21.04 14.29
C ARG A 73 -26.99 -20.93 12.96
N PHE A 74 -26.29 -20.53 11.92
CA PHE A 74 -26.80 -20.53 10.55
C PHE A 74 -25.66 -20.83 9.57
N GLN A 75 -26.00 -21.35 8.40
CA GLN A 75 -25.02 -21.70 7.36
C GLN A 75 -25.36 -20.96 6.07
N VAL A 76 -24.34 -20.37 5.43
CA VAL A 76 -24.50 -19.59 4.20
C VAL A 76 -23.53 -20.12 3.15
N ARG A 77 -24.01 -20.24 1.91
CA ARG A 77 -23.16 -20.33 0.72
C ARG A 77 -22.94 -18.93 0.18
N PHE A 78 -21.73 -18.41 0.26
CA PHE A 78 -21.39 -17.11 -0.30
C PHE A 78 -21.27 -17.19 -1.82
N LEU A 79 -21.36 -16.01 -2.47
CA LEU A 79 -21.28 -15.92 -3.92
C LEU A 79 -19.94 -16.42 -4.47
N ASP A 80 -18.85 -16.32 -3.71
CA ASP A 80 -17.52 -16.87 -4.02
C ASP A 80 -17.41 -18.39 -3.80
N CYS A 81 -18.54 -19.09 -3.73
CA CYS A 81 -18.63 -20.54 -3.53
C CYS A 81 -18.05 -21.04 -2.19
N GLU A 82 -17.80 -20.18 -1.20
CA GLU A 82 -17.49 -20.64 0.15
C GLU A 82 -18.76 -21.03 0.91
N THR A 83 -18.75 -22.14 1.64
CA THR A 83 -19.80 -22.48 2.61
C THR A 83 -19.29 -22.25 4.03
N THR A 84 -19.90 -21.32 4.76
CA THR A 84 -19.48 -20.99 6.13
C THR A 84 -20.63 -21.18 7.11
N SER A 85 -20.33 -21.79 8.26
CA SER A 85 -21.25 -21.88 9.40
C SER A 85 -20.91 -20.82 10.43
N PHE A 86 -21.91 -20.02 10.81
CA PHE A 86 -21.77 -18.93 11.77
C PHE A 86 -22.49 -19.26 13.08
N GLU A 87 -21.90 -18.84 14.19
CA GLU A 87 -22.58 -18.77 15.48
C GLU A 87 -23.07 -17.33 15.69
N ARG A 88 -24.36 -17.16 15.95
CA ARG A 88 -24.95 -15.84 16.21
C ARG A 88 -24.35 -15.27 17.49
N THR A 89 -23.90 -14.03 17.45
CA THR A 89 -23.46 -13.33 18.65
C THR A 89 -24.64 -13.02 19.58
N VAL A 90 -24.39 -12.97 20.88
CA VAL A 90 -25.41 -12.65 21.88
C VAL A 90 -25.89 -11.20 21.79
N HIS A 91 -27.07 -10.91 22.34
CA HIS A 91 -27.56 -9.54 22.43
C HIS A 91 -26.60 -8.66 23.23
N GLY A 92 -26.27 -7.48 22.71
CA GLY A 92 -25.32 -6.53 23.32
C GLY A 92 -23.89 -6.60 22.77
N THR A 93 -23.57 -7.55 21.88
CA THR A 93 -22.31 -7.51 21.12
C THR A 93 -22.23 -6.22 20.28
N PRO A 94 -21.09 -5.50 20.28
CA PRO A 94 -20.92 -4.30 19.47
C PRO A 94 -21.24 -4.53 17.99
N ASP A 95 -21.83 -3.55 17.31
CA ASP A 95 -22.28 -3.69 15.92
C ASP A 95 -21.18 -4.15 14.96
N PHE A 96 -19.93 -3.71 15.18
CA PHE A 96 -18.78 -4.08 14.35
C PHE A 96 -18.27 -5.52 14.59
N GLU A 97 -18.64 -6.16 15.70
CA GLU A 97 -18.32 -7.56 16.03
C GLU A 97 -19.52 -8.51 15.86
N ARG A 98 -20.71 -7.96 15.57
CA ARG A 98 -21.95 -8.74 15.50
C ARG A 98 -21.91 -9.77 14.36
N VAL A 99 -22.23 -11.01 14.69
CA VAL A 99 -22.43 -12.10 13.71
C VAL A 99 -23.93 -12.36 13.57
N THR A 100 -24.49 -11.93 12.46
CA THR A 100 -25.91 -12.09 12.10
C THR A 100 -26.08 -12.00 10.59
N TYR A 101 -27.30 -12.09 10.09
CA TYR A 101 -27.59 -11.83 8.70
C TYR A 101 -28.93 -11.10 8.54
N ASP A 102 -29.05 -10.34 7.46
CA ASP A 102 -30.29 -9.70 7.00
C ASP A 102 -30.72 -10.34 5.67
N ARG A 103 -32.02 -10.58 5.48
CA ARG A 103 -32.54 -11.00 4.17
C ARG A 103 -32.53 -9.81 3.22
N VAL A 104 -31.99 -10.01 2.03
CA VAL A 104 -31.87 -8.97 1.00
C VAL A 104 -32.55 -9.45 -0.28
N ASP A 105 -33.20 -8.53 -0.98
CA ASP A 105 -33.76 -8.80 -2.30
C ASP A 105 -32.63 -8.90 -3.35
N LEU A 106 -32.47 -10.09 -3.93
CA LEU A 106 -31.46 -10.34 -4.97
C LEU A 106 -31.65 -9.41 -6.17
N ARG A 107 -32.90 -9.07 -6.53
CA ARG A 107 -33.21 -8.18 -7.65
C ARG A 107 -32.62 -6.79 -7.41
N THR A 108 -32.83 -6.23 -6.22
CA THR A 108 -32.26 -4.95 -5.81
C THR A 108 -30.73 -4.99 -5.79
N TYR A 109 -30.14 -6.06 -5.25
CA TYR A 109 -28.68 -6.23 -5.23
C TYR A 109 -28.08 -6.33 -6.64
N ALA A 110 -28.67 -7.11 -7.54
CA ALA A 110 -28.21 -7.27 -8.92
C ALA A 110 -28.27 -5.96 -9.72
N ARG A 111 -29.31 -5.15 -9.51
CA ARG A 111 -29.39 -3.80 -10.10
C ARG A 111 -28.32 -2.87 -9.58
N ASP A 112 -27.95 -2.99 -8.30
CA ASP A 112 -26.83 -2.24 -7.75
C ASP A 112 -25.49 -2.64 -8.39
N ILE A 113 -25.27 -3.95 -8.54
CA ILE A 113 -24.09 -4.50 -9.25
C ILE A 113 -24.01 -4.01 -10.69
N ALA A 114 -25.12 -4.07 -11.45
CA ALA A 114 -25.15 -3.57 -12.83
C ALA A 114 -24.81 -2.07 -12.91
N ARG A 115 -25.33 -1.25 -11.98
CA ARG A 115 -25.00 0.19 -11.92
C ARG A 115 -23.53 0.44 -11.60
N ARG A 116 -22.94 -0.34 -10.69
CA ARG A 116 -21.51 -0.25 -10.38
C ARG A 116 -20.64 -0.65 -11.58
N LEU A 117 -21.04 -1.69 -12.32
CA LEU A 117 -20.32 -2.13 -13.53
C LEU A 117 -20.40 -1.08 -14.63
N ALA A 118 -21.56 -0.44 -14.77
CA ALA A 118 -21.72 0.66 -15.70
C ALA A 118 -20.79 1.84 -15.33
N ALA A 119 -20.69 2.17 -14.04
CA ALA A 119 -19.81 3.23 -13.56
C ALA A 119 -18.32 2.88 -13.68
N SER A 120 -17.93 1.62 -13.46
CA SER A 120 -16.51 1.22 -13.53
C SER A 120 -15.92 1.22 -14.94
N ARG A 121 -16.75 1.16 -15.98
CA ARG A 121 -16.31 1.41 -17.36
C ARG A 121 -15.77 2.83 -17.56
N ASP A 122 -16.34 3.78 -16.84
CA ASP A 122 -15.95 5.19 -16.92
C ASP A 122 -14.81 5.53 -15.96
N ASP A 123 -14.63 4.71 -14.92
CA ASP A 123 -13.65 4.85 -13.85
C ASP A 123 -13.15 3.46 -13.40
N PRO A 124 -12.03 2.97 -13.97
CA PRO A 124 -11.46 1.66 -13.61
C PRO A 124 -11.20 1.53 -12.10
N ASP A 125 -10.89 2.64 -11.42
CA ASP A 125 -10.63 2.71 -9.98
C ASP A 125 -11.92 2.64 -9.14
N ALA A 126 -13.10 2.77 -9.75
CA ALA A 126 -14.38 2.64 -9.03
C ALA A 126 -14.67 1.21 -8.55
N TRP A 127 -13.97 0.22 -9.11
CA TRP A 127 -14.02 -1.18 -8.65
C TRP A 127 -12.64 -1.73 -8.26
N ASP A 128 -11.55 -1.20 -8.80
CA ASP A 128 -10.24 -1.55 -8.26
C ASP A 128 -10.12 -1.01 -6.83
N TYR A 129 -9.87 -1.88 -5.86
CA TYR A 129 -8.91 -1.64 -4.80
C TYR A 129 -8.82 -2.89 -3.94
N TYR A 130 -7.68 -3.59 -4.06
CA TYR A 130 -7.23 -4.71 -3.24
C TYR A 130 -8.33 -5.71 -2.90
N MET A 131 -8.44 -6.78 -3.71
CA MET A 131 -9.21 -7.97 -3.34
C MET A 131 -8.87 -8.28 -1.89
N SER A 132 -9.83 -8.10 -0.98
CA SER A 132 -9.60 -8.47 0.41
C SER A 132 -9.15 -9.92 0.43
N PRO A 133 -8.32 -10.36 1.38
CA PRO A 133 -8.04 -11.79 1.54
C PRO A 133 -9.34 -12.63 1.66
N ALA A 134 -10.46 -12.02 2.02
CA ALA A 134 -11.80 -12.62 2.06
C ALA A 134 -12.59 -12.60 0.72
N GLU A 135 -12.06 -11.98 -0.34
CA GLU A 135 -12.68 -11.86 -1.66
C GLU A 135 -11.83 -12.62 -2.68
N VAL A 136 -12.23 -13.85 -3.00
CA VAL A 136 -11.46 -14.75 -3.87
C VAL A 136 -11.70 -14.47 -5.37
N PHE A 137 -12.77 -13.73 -5.68
CA PHE A 137 -13.25 -13.46 -7.04
C PHE A 137 -12.98 -12.02 -7.45
N ALA A 138 -12.37 -11.85 -8.63
CA ALA A 138 -12.29 -10.56 -9.29
C ALA A 138 -13.71 -10.05 -9.68
N PRO A 139 -13.87 -8.74 -9.90
CA PRO A 139 -15.17 -8.11 -10.15
C PRO A 139 -16.01 -8.79 -11.24
N ASP A 140 -15.41 -9.05 -12.41
CA ASP A 140 -16.11 -9.65 -13.54
C ASP A 140 -16.55 -11.09 -13.23
N ALA A 141 -15.69 -11.88 -12.58
CA ALA A 141 -16.02 -13.25 -12.15
C ALA A 141 -17.17 -13.26 -11.13
N PHE A 142 -17.14 -12.34 -10.16
CA PHE A 142 -18.20 -12.15 -9.19
C PHE A 142 -19.53 -11.80 -9.87
N CYS A 143 -19.49 -10.96 -10.90
CA CYS A 143 -20.68 -10.59 -11.66
C CYS A 143 -21.28 -11.75 -12.45
N VAL A 144 -20.48 -12.69 -12.96
CA VAL A 144 -20.97 -13.95 -13.55
C VAL A 144 -21.83 -14.73 -12.54
N LEU A 145 -21.38 -14.82 -11.28
CA LEU A 145 -22.09 -15.55 -10.22
C LEU A 145 -23.43 -14.90 -9.87
N VAL A 146 -23.48 -13.56 -9.79
CA VAL A 146 -24.72 -12.82 -9.55
C VAL A 146 -25.68 -12.95 -10.73
N ALA A 147 -25.18 -12.84 -11.97
CA ALA A 147 -25.98 -13.01 -13.18
C ALA A 147 -26.59 -14.43 -13.25
N ARG A 148 -25.78 -15.47 -12.98
CA ARG A 148 -26.27 -16.86 -12.88
C ARG A 148 -27.37 -16.99 -11.84
N ALA A 149 -27.17 -16.42 -10.65
CA ALA A 149 -28.18 -16.46 -9.59
C ALA A 149 -29.49 -15.75 -9.98
N CYS A 150 -29.40 -14.64 -10.73
CA CYS A 150 -30.57 -13.95 -11.27
C CYS A 150 -31.32 -14.83 -12.27
N TRP A 151 -30.60 -15.44 -13.22
CA TRP A 151 -31.20 -16.32 -14.21
C TRP A 151 -31.89 -17.53 -13.56
N ARG A 152 -31.27 -18.18 -12.57
CA ARG A 152 -31.87 -19.29 -11.79
C ARG A 152 -33.16 -18.91 -11.04
N ARG A 153 -33.48 -17.62 -10.90
CA ARG A 153 -34.68 -17.09 -10.25
C ARG A 153 -35.64 -16.37 -11.20
N ASP A 154 -35.49 -16.58 -12.50
CA ASP A 154 -36.31 -15.92 -13.51
C ASP A 154 -36.20 -14.37 -13.44
N LEU A 155 -35.05 -13.86 -13.00
CA LEU A 155 -34.70 -12.43 -12.98
C LEU A 155 -33.91 -12.09 -14.26
N VAL A 156 -34.47 -12.44 -15.42
CA VAL A 156 -33.81 -12.36 -16.74
C VAL A 156 -33.37 -10.93 -17.06
N ALA A 157 -34.20 -9.93 -16.74
CA ALA A 157 -33.87 -8.52 -16.97
C ALA A 157 -32.63 -8.07 -16.18
N GLU A 158 -32.51 -8.48 -14.92
CA GLU A 158 -31.36 -8.17 -14.08
C GLU A 158 -30.09 -8.92 -14.53
N CYS A 159 -30.22 -10.17 -14.98
CA CYS A 159 -29.14 -10.93 -15.60
C CYS A 159 -28.58 -10.20 -16.83
N HIS A 160 -29.45 -9.78 -17.76
CA HIS A 160 -29.03 -9.02 -18.94
C HIS A 160 -28.43 -7.66 -18.60
N ALA A 161 -28.95 -6.97 -17.58
CA ALA A 161 -28.40 -5.68 -17.16
C ALA A 161 -26.94 -5.80 -16.71
N ILE A 162 -26.61 -6.81 -15.89
CA ILE A 162 -25.22 -7.10 -15.49
C ILE A 162 -24.38 -7.43 -16.73
N TRP A 163 -24.86 -8.37 -17.55
CA TRP A 163 -24.10 -8.86 -18.69
C TRP A 163 -23.79 -7.80 -19.75
N SER A 164 -24.70 -6.84 -19.97
CA SER A 164 -24.54 -5.77 -20.95
C SER A 164 -23.32 -4.86 -20.72
N HIS A 165 -22.74 -4.92 -19.52
CA HIS A 165 -21.54 -4.17 -19.14
C HIS A 165 -20.27 -5.01 -19.10
N MET A 166 -20.35 -6.33 -19.29
CA MET A 166 -19.22 -7.26 -19.22
C MET A 166 -18.64 -7.57 -20.61
N ASP A 167 -17.35 -7.88 -20.65
CA ASP A 167 -16.70 -8.53 -21.80
C ASP A 167 -16.64 -10.04 -21.51
N PRO A 168 -17.29 -10.91 -22.31
CA PRO A 168 -17.30 -12.36 -22.08
C PRO A 168 -15.90 -12.99 -22.02
N SER A 169 -14.96 -12.51 -22.83
CA SER A 169 -13.59 -13.05 -22.83
C SER A 169 -12.88 -12.73 -21.52
N LYS A 170 -12.97 -11.47 -21.10
CA LYS A 170 -12.42 -11.01 -19.82
C LYS A 170 -13.10 -11.69 -18.63
N ALA A 171 -14.42 -11.85 -18.68
CA ALA A 171 -15.19 -12.54 -17.65
C ALA A 171 -14.76 -14.02 -17.52
N SER A 172 -14.53 -14.70 -18.64
CA SER A 172 -14.01 -16.07 -18.68
C SER A 172 -12.62 -16.18 -18.06
N GLU A 173 -11.70 -15.28 -18.44
CA GLU A 173 -10.35 -15.21 -17.87
C GLU A 173 -10.40 -14.96 -16.35
N GLN A 174 -11.16 -13.95 -15.91
CA GLN A 174 -11.28 -13.63 -14.49
C GLN A 174 -11.95 -14.78 -13.70
N LEU A 175 -12.91 -15.50 -14.30
CA LEU A 175 -13.54 -16.66 -13.69
C LEU A 175 -12.57 -17.83 -13.55
N GLY A 176 -11.73 -18.08 -14.56
CA GLY A 176 -10.66 -19.09 -14.50
C GLY A 176 -9.68 -18.81 -13.37
N ARG A 177 -9.19 -17.55 -13.27
CA ARG A 177 -8.35 -17.09 -12.15
C ARG A 177 -9.06 -17.24 -10.80
N ALA A 178 -10.33 -16.83 -10.70
CA ALA A 178 -11.09 -16.92 -9.45
C ALA A 178 -11.24 -18.37 -8.97
N PHE A 179 -11.58 -19.31 -9.85
CA PHE A 179 -11.66 -20.72 -9.47
C PHE A 179 -10.29 -21.33 -9.15
N ALA A 180 -9.20 -20.90 -9.80
CA ALA A 180 -7.86 -21.31 -9.40
C ALA A 180 -7.54 -20.86 -7.96
N ASN A 181 -7.93 -19.65 -7.59
CA ASN A 181 -7.82 -19.16 -6.23
C ASN A 181 -8.70 -19.96 -5.24
N VAL A 182 -9.92 -20.35 -5.63
CA VAL A 182 -10.79 -21.23 -4.83
C VAL A 182 -10.10 -22.57 -4.56
N LEU A 183 -9.49 -23.17 -5.59
CA LEU A 183 -8.73 -24.41 -5.44
C LEU A 183 -7.58 -24.25 -4.42
N CYS A 184 -6.89 -23.11 -4.41
CA CYS A 184 -5.88 -22.83 -3.38
C CYS A 184 -6.51 -22.78 -1.98
N VAL A 185 -7.62 -22.06 -1.78
CA VAL A 185 -8.30 -21.98 -0.48
C VAL A 185 -8.79 -23.35 0.00
N GLU A 186 -9.23 -24.22 -0.91
CA GLU A 186 -9.69 -25.58 -0.60
C GLU A 186 -8.60 -26.47 0.01
N PHE A 187 -7.31 -26.20 -0.22
CA PHE A 187 -6.23 -26.88 0.52
C PHE A 187 -6.39 -26.68 2.02
N SER A 188 -6.92 -25.54 2.44
CA SER A 188 -7.14 -25.25 3.84
C SER A 188 -8.32 -26.02 4.45
N ASP A 189 -9.19 -26.66 3.66
CA ASP A 189 -10.27 -27.49 4.21
C ASP A 189 -9.74 -28.88 4.63
N PRO A 190 -9.66 -29.19 5.95
CA PRO A 190 -9.18 -30.48 6.42
C PRO A 190 -10.12 -31.65 6.06
N HIS A 191 -11.36 -31.36 5.67
CA HIS A 191 -12.34 -32.38 5.26
C HIS A 191 -12.18 -32.81 3.80
N LEU A 192 -11.45 -32.04 2.98
CA LEU A 192 -11.12 -32.42 1.61
C LEU A 192 -9.86 -33.29 1.59
N SER A 193 -9.99 -34.53 1.10
CA SER A 193 -8.85 -35.42 0.87
C SER A 193 -8.00 -34.95 -0.31
N ARG A 194 -6.72 -35.34 -0.36
CA ARG A 194 -5.84 -35.03 -1.50
C ARG A 194 -6.40 -35.56 -2.83
N THR A 195 -7.04 -36.73 -2.81
CA THR A 195 -7.72 -37.28 -4.01
C THR A 195 -8.87 -36.37 -4.47
N GLN A 196 -9.66 -35.82 -3.54
CA GLN A 196 -10.70 -34.87 -3.90
C GLN A 196 -10.11 -33.57 -4.46
N LEU A 197 -9.00 -33.07 -3.89
CA LEU A 197 -8.29 -31.91 -4.43
C LEU A 197 -7.80 -32.18 -5.87
N VAL A 198 -7.19 -33.35 -6.15
CA VAL A 198 -6.79 -33.74 -7.52
C VAL A 198 -7.98 -33.68 -8.47
N SER A 199 -9.10 -34.34 -8.14
CA SER A 199 -10.28 -34.35 -9.00
C SER A 199 -10.84 -32.94 -9.26
N ARG A 200 -10.75 -32.02 -8.30
CA ARG A 200 -11.17 -30.63 -8.48
C ARG A 200 -10.23 -29.83 -9.39
N HIS A 201 -8.92 -30.07 -9.30
CA HIS A 201 -7.94 -29.46 -10.21
C HIS A 201 -8.05 -30.03 -11.64
N GLU A 202 -8.32 -31.33 -11.78
CA GLU A 202 -8.59 -31.95 -13.08
C GLU A 202 -9.85 -31.36 -13.74
N LEU A 203 -10.92 -31.18 -12.95
CA LEU A 203 -12.13 -30.50 -13.43
C LEU A 203 -11.83 -29.06 -13.89
N TRP A 204 -10.96 -28.34 -13.17
CA TRP A 204 -10.53 -27.01 -13.61
C TRP A 204 -9.82 -27.06 -14.97
N LEU A 205 -8.92 -28.02 -15.19
CA LEU A 205 -8.23 -28.18 -16.49
C LEU A 205 -9.18 -28.59 -17.62
N GLU A 206 -10.22 -29.36 -17.32
CA GLU A 206 -11.29 -29.69 -18.29
C GLU A 206 -12.02 -28.42 -18.73
N LEU A 207 -12.33 -27.52 -17.80
CA LEU A 207 -13.13 -26.32 -18.04
C LEU A 207 -12.30 -25.13 -18.59
N PHE A 208 -11.02 -25.04 -18.23
CA PHE A 208 -10.11 -23.95 -18.58
C PHE A 208 -8.79 -24.43 -19.22
N PRO A 209 -8.83 -25.23 -20.29
CA PRO A 209 -7.65 -25.92 -20.82
C PRO A 209 -6.58 -24.99 -21.42
N SER A 210 -6.95 -23.76 -21.78
CA SER A 210 -6.06 -22.76 -22.41
C SER A 210 -5.86 -21.51 -21.56
N HIS A 211 -6.29 -21.53 -20.30
CA HIS A 211 -6.13 -20.39 -19.40
C HIS A 211 -4.69 -20.27 -18.92
N GLY A 212 -4.21 -19.05 -18.64
CA GLY A 212 -2.81 -18.80 -18.24
C GLY A 212 -2.35 -19.47 -16.93
N TYR A 213 -3.28 -20.10 -16.18
CA TYR A 213 -3.00 -20.85 -14.95
C TYR A 213 -2.91 -22.37 -15.18
N SER A 214 -3.12 -22.86 -16.41
CA SER A 214 -3.15 -24.30 -16.69
C SER A 214 -1.87 -25.02 -16.28
N ASP A 215 -0.71 -24.40 -16.50
CA ASP A 215 0.58 -25.02 -16.19
C ASP A 215 0.78 -25.13 -14.67
N LEU A 216 0.38 -24.10 -13.92
CA LEU A 216 0.39 -24.11 -12.45
C LEU A 216 -0.55 -25.19 -11.89
N VAL A 217 -1.76 -25.31 -12.43
CA VAL A 217 -2.74 -26.32 -11.98
C VAL A 217 -2.25 -27.74 -12.29
N ARG A 218 -1.63 -27.97 -13.46
CA ARG A 218 -0.99 -29.27 -13.79
C ARG A 218 0.15 -29.61 -12.84
N ALA A 219 1.01 -28.64 -12.53
CA ALA A 219 2.10 -28.84 -11.57
C ALA A 219 1.55 -29.22 -10.18
N THR A 220 0.49 -28.54 -9.75
CA THR A 220 -0.17 -28.82 -8.46
C THR A 220 -0.77 -30.23 -8.41
N ILE A 221 -1.40 -30.71 -9.51
CA ILE A 221 -1.89 -32.09 -9.61
C ILE A 221 -0.73 -33.08 -9.45
N ALA A 222 0.36 -32.89 -10.19
CA ALA A 222 1.52 -33.79 -10.12
C ALA A 222 2.11 -33.85 -8.70
N GLN A 223 2.16 -32.71 -8.00
CA GLN A 223 2.61 -32.66 -6.60
C GLN A 223 1.63 -33.37 -5.65
N LEU A 224 0.32 -33.20 -5.82
CA LEU A 224 -0.70 -33.91 -5.05
C LEU A 224 -0.66 -35.44 -5.27
N GLU A 225 -0.49 -35.89 -6.52
CA GLU A 225 -0.36 -37.30 -6.85
C GLU A 225 0.90 -37.93 -6.25
N SER A 226 2.02 -37.19 -6.28
CA SER A 226 3.26 -37.59 -5.60
C SER A 226 3.03 -37.75 -4.09
N ALA A 227 2.35 -36.80 -3.45
CA ALA A 227 2.01 -36.86 -2.03
C ALA A 227 1.11 -38.06 -1.68
N LEU A 228 0.12 -38.37 -2.54
CA LEU A 228 -0.74 -39.55 -2.40
C LEU A 228 0.05 -40.86 -2.50
N ALA A 229 1.01 -40.95 -3.42
CA ALA A 229 1.89 -42.12 -3.53
C ALA A 229 2.75 -42.31 -2.27
N GLN A 230 3.26 -41.21 -1.69
CA GLN A 230 3.98 -41.24 -0.42
C GLN A 230 3.07 -41.69 0.74
N ASP A 231 1.81 -41.26 0.77
CA ASP A 231 0.83 -41.67 1.81
C ASP A 231 0.66 -43.19 1.85
N VAL A 232 0.49 -43.83 0.68
CA VAL A 232 0.35 -45.28 0.57
C VAL A 232 1.59 -46.03 1.08
N ASN A 233 2.78 -45.52 0.76
CA ASN A 233 4.05 -46.12 1.19
C ASN A 233 4.34 -45.93 2.69
N SER A 234 3.80 -44.86 3.30
CA SER A 234 4.01 -44.55 4.72
C SER A 234 3.22 -45.46 5.66
N VAL A 235 2.05 -45.97 5.23
CA VAL A 235 1.20 -46.87 6.04
C VAL A 235 1.80 -48.27 6.17
N THR A 236 2.59 -48.71 5.19
CA THR A 236 3.15 -50.07 5.13
C THR A 236 4.47 -50.22 5.87
N THR A 237 5.13 -49.11 6.22
CA THR A 237 6.44 -49.14 6.89
C THR A 237 6.26 -48.98 8.40
N PRO A 238 6.69 -49.95 9.24
CA PRO A 238 6.65 -49.82 10.69
C PRO A 238 7.41 -48.56 11.13
N ARG A 239 6.81 -47.74 12.00
CA ARG A 239 7.51 -46.59 12.59
C ARG A 239 8.73 -47.08 13.37
N SER A 240 9.92 -46.79 12.85
CA SER A 240 11.18 -46.96 13.56
C SER A 240 11.18 -46.14 14.84
N GLN A 241 11.79 -46.67 15.89
CA GLN A 241 12.02 -45.95 17.14
C GLN A 241 13.26 -45.03 17.06
N ASN A 242 13.93 -44.96 15.90
CA ASN A 242 15.07 -44.08 15.69
C ASN A 242 14.65 -42.60 15.77
N THR A 243 15.39 -41.81 16.55
CA THR A 243 15.12 -40.38 16.78
C THR A 243 15.18 -39.57 15.49
N ASP A 244 16.08 -39.91 14.55
CA ASP A 244 16.21 -39.19 13.29
C ASP A 244 15.01 -39.42 12.36
N GLU A 245 14.51 -40.66 12.34
CA GLU A 245 13.29 -41.02 11.60
C GLU A 245 12.06 -40.36 12.23
N SER A 246 12.04 -40.20 13.56
CA SER A 246 11.00 -39.44 14.26
C SER A 246 10.99 -37.95 13.88
N MET A 247 12.16 -37.31 13.76
CA MET A 247 12.26 -35.90 13.33
C MET A 247 11.89 -35.72 11.86
N HIS A 248 12.29 -36.64 10.98
CA HIS A 248 11.85 -36.63 9.59
C HIS A 248 10.34 -36.79 9.49
N ALA A 249 9.74 -37.75 10.20
CA ALA A 249 8.30 -37.94 10.23
C ALA A 249 7.57 -36.71 10.77
N LEU A 250 8.16 -35.99 11.74
CA LEU A 250 7.62 -34.75 12.25
C LEU A 250 7.64 -33.63 11.19
N VAL A 251 8.75 -33.45 10.46
CA VAL A 251 8.82 -32.47 9.36
C VAL A 251 7.89 -32.84 8.22
N SER A 252 7.81 -34.11 7.82
CA SER A 252 6.86 -34.58 6.81
C SER A 252 5.40 -34.31 7.21
N SER A 253 5.07 -34.22 8.50
CA SER A 253 3.73 -33.86 8.95
C SER A 253 3.35 -32.40 8.68
N LEU A 254 4.29 -31.55 8.26
CA LEU A 254 4.01 -30.19 7.79
C LEU A 254 3.10 -30.15 6.56
N ARG A 255 3.02 -31.22 5.78
CA ARG A 255 2.07 -31.31 4.64
C ARG A 255 0.60 -31.28 5.08
N ASP A 256 0.33 -31.55 6.35
CA ASP A 256 -0.99 -31.48 6.96
C ASP A 256 -1.12 -30.22 7.85
N GLU A 257 -0.11 -29.36 7.85
CA GLU A 257 -0.07 -28.13 8.64
C GLU A 257 -0.99 -27.07 8.06
N PHE A 258 -1.80 -26.52 8.96
CA PHE A 258 -2.82 -25.55 8.65
C PHE A 258 -2.74 -24.42 9.67
N HIS A 259 -1.99 -23.36 9.34
CA HIS A 259 -1.79 -22.25 10.27
C HIS A 259 -1.88 -20.91 9.57
N ALA A 260 -2.14 -19.88 10.39
CA ALA A 260 -1.68 -18.53 10.13
C ALA A 260 -0.15 -18.53 10.20
N VAL A 261 0.49 -18.84 9.08
CA VAL A 261 1.90 -18.50 8.89
C VAL A 261 2.03 -16.98 9.00
N ARG A 262 3.00 -16.53 9.78
CA ARG A 262 3.30 -15.12 9.96
C ARG A 262 4.45 -14.77 9.01
N GLY A 263 4.20 -13.96 7.99
CA GLY A 263 5.28 -13.54 7.09
C GLY A 263 4.94 -12.33 6.24
N ASN A 264 5.79 -11.30 6.37
CA ASN A 264 5.94 -10.03 5.65
C ASN A 264 4.72 -9.13 5.43
N THR A 265 4.97 -7.82 5.51
CA THR A 265 3.99 -6.71 5.51
C THR A 265 2.98 -6.69 4.36
N ASP A 266 3.20 -7.51 3.32
CA ASP A 266 2.37 -7.57 2.13
C ASP A 266 1.72 -8.94 1.87
N SER A 267 2.06 -9.95 2.67
CA SER A 267 1.43 -11.26 2.64
C SER A 267 0.73 -11.54 3.96
N VAL A 268 -0.57 -11.84 3.90
CA VAL A 268 -1.34 -12.24 5.06
C VAL A 268 -1.73 -13.68 4.84
N THR A 269 -1.41 -14.58 5.75
CA THR A 269 -2.01 -15.91 5.71
C THR A 269 -3.47 -15.81 6.10
N LEU A 270 -4.35 -16.38 5.29
CA LEU A 270 -5.78 -16.32 5.54
C LEU A 270 -6.09 -16.97 6.90
N PRO A 271 -6.79 -16.29 7.82
CA PRO A 271 -7.31 -16.94 9.00
C PRO A 271 -8.34 -17.96 8.53
N THR A 272 -7.99 -19.21 8.71
CA THR A 272 -8.85 -20.30 8.32
C THR A 272 -9.86 -20.61 9.43
N THR A 273 -11.02 -21.13 9.07
CA THR A 273 -12.15 -21.35 10.00
C THR A 273 -11.93 -22.50 10.98
N ALA A 274 -10.93 -23.36 10.75
CA ALA A 274 -10.63 -24.43 11.69
C ALA A 274 -9.76 -23.89 12.85
N LYS A 275 -10.25 -24.00 14.08
CA LYS A 275 -9.37 -23.90 15.25
C LYS A 275 -8.60 -25.20 15.33
N ALA A 276 -7.28 -25.17 15.13
CA ALA A 276 -6.44 -26.33 15.38
C ALA A 276 -6.67 -26.80 16.83
N SER A 277 -7.33 -27.95 17.01
CA SER A 277 -7.68 -28.50 18.32
C SER A 277 -6.54 -29.35 18.93
N GLY A 278 -5.29 -29.04 18.59
CA GLY A 278 -4.10 -29.73 19.07
C GLY A 278 -2.80 -29.00 18.69
N ALA A 279 -1.69 -29.38 19.32
CA ALA A 279 -0.37 -28.86 18.95
C ALA A 279 -0.04 -29.30 17.51
N CYS A 280 -0.05 -28.34 16.60
CA CYS A 280 0.30 -28.51 15.19
C CYS A 280 1.74 -28.96 14.98
N ALA A 281 2.07 -29.33 13.74
CA ALA A 281 3.40 -29.81 13.39
C ALA A 281 4.44 -28.70 13.64
N SER A 282 4.17 -27.46 13.24
CA SER A 282 5.07 -26.32 13.50
C SER A 282 5.35 -26.15 15.00
N ALA A 283 4.33 -26.15 15.86
CA ALA A 283 4.50 -26.00 17.31
C ALA A 283 5.33 -27.16 17.92
N LYS A 284 5.14 -28.39 17.44
CA LYS A 284 5.95 -29.55 17.85
C LYS A 284 7.40 -29.41 17.39
N ILE A 285 7.64 -28.93 16.17
CA ILE A 285 8.97 -28.66 15.60
C ILE A 285 9.69 -27.57 16.40
N LEU A 286 9.01 -26.44 16.67
CA LEU A 286 9.56 -25.36 17.49
C LEU A 286 9.90 -25.83 18.90
N LYS A 287 9.05 -26.67 19.50
CA LYS A 287 9.32 -27.31 20.80
C LYS A 287 10.51 -28.26 20.76
N ALA A 288 10.72 -28.97 19.65
CA ALA A 288 11.89 -29.84 19.45
C ALA A 288 13.20 -29.04 19.30
N GLY A 289 13.11 -27.75 18.96
CA GLY A 289 14.25 -26.86 18.86
C GLY A 289 15.24 -27.32 17.79
N PHE A 290 16.54 -27.23 18.09
CA PHE A 290 17.59 -27.54 17.11
C PHE A 290 17.72 -29.01 16.70
N ALA A 291 17.09 -29.95 17.43
CA ALA A 291 17.12 -31.37 17.07
C ALA A 291 16.49 -31.65 15.69
N VAL A 292 15.58 -30.78 15.23
CA VAL A 292 14.84 -30.96 13.97
C VAL A 292 15.49 -30.28 12.77
N VAL A 293 16.50 -29.41 12.99
CA VAL A 293 17.12 -28.59 11.93
C VAL A 293 17.66 -29.44 10.76
N PRO A 294 18.37 -30.57 10.97
CA PRO A 294 18.80 -31.40 9.85
C PRO A 294 17.66 -31.90 8.97
N ALA A 295 16.49 -32.20 9.57
CA ALA A 295 15.31 -32.65 8.84
C ALA A 295 14.65 -31.48 8.08
N LEU A 296 14.58 -30.29 8.69
CA LEU A 296 14.06 -29.09 8.01
C LEU A 296 14.91 -28.71 6.79
N ILE A 297 16.24 -28.74 6.90
CA ILE A 297 17.15 -28.42 5.79
C ILE A 297 16.96 -29.37 4.61
N ARG A 298 16.79 -30.67 4.88
CA ARG A 298 16.51 -31.66 3.83
C ARG A 298 15.16 -31.44 3.16
N ALA A 299 14.20 -30.88 3.87
CA ALA A 299 12.86 -30.62 3.36
C ALA A 299 12.73 -29.30 2.59
N LEU A 300 13.78 -28.46 2.50
CA LEU A 300 13.71 -27.18 1.80
C LEU A 300 13.31 -27.28 0.32
N ASP A 301 13.64 -28.40 -0.34
CA ASP A 301 13.26 -28.68 -1.72
C ASP A 301 11.99 -29.55 -1.83
N ASP A 302 11.28 -29.78 -0.72
CA ASP A 302 10.05 -30.57 -0.69
C ASP A 302 8.87 -29.73 -1.19
N GLU A 303 8.58 -29.86 -2.49
CA GLU A 303 7.45 -29.20 -3.17
C GLU A 303 6.07 -29.79 -2.78
N THR A 304 5.99 -30.75 -1.86
CA THR A 304 4.70 -31.31 -1.42
C THR A 304 3.81 -30.20 -0.87
N PRO A 305 2.60 -29.99 -1.41
CA PRO A 305 1.72 -28.93 -0.94
C PRO A 305 1.23 -29.23 0.48
N SER A 306 1.30 -28.20 1.34
CA SER A 306 0.73 -28.23 2.68
C SER A 306 -0.75 -27.86 2.69
N ARG A 307 -1.34 -27.72 3.88
CA ARG A 307 -2.71 -27.21 4.07
C ARG A 307 -2.73 -25.69 4.32
N THR A 308 -1.58 -25.03 4.22
CA THR A 308 -1.43 -23.59 4.50
C THR A 308 -1.50 -22.78 3.22
N VAL A 309 -2.32 -21.72 3.21
CA VAL A 309 -2.55 -20.85 2.05
C VAL A 309 -2.11 -19.43 2.37
N SER A 310 -1.15 -18.88 1.64
CA SER A 310 -0.78 -17.47 1.71
C SER A 310 -1.59 -16.62 0.75
N TYR A 311 -1.94 -15.42 1.18
CA TYR A 311 -2.41 -14.36 0.31
C TYR A 311 -1.34 -13.28 0.20
N SER A 312 -1.08 -12.78 -1.01
CA SER A 312 -0.24 -11.61 -1.28
C SER A 312 -1.11 -10.48 -1.81
N SER A 313 -1.06 -9.32 -1.16
CA SER A 313 -1.81 -8.12 -1.57
C SER A 313 -1.21 -7.41 -2.79
N ARG A 314 0.05 -7.69 -3.11
CA ARG A 314 0.73 -7.08 -4.27
C ARG A 314 0.11 -7.59 -5.58
N TRP A 315 0.09 -6.73 -6.60
CA TRP A 315 -0.36 -7.07 -7.97
C TRP A 315 -1.83 -7.52 -8.08
N GLY A 316 -2.70 -6.92 -7.27
CA GLY A 316 -4.15 -7.18 -7.34
C GLY A 316 -4.60 -8.43 -6.60
N GLY A 317 -3.81 -8.94 -5.66
CA GLY A 317 -4.18 -10.11 -4.86
C GLY A 317 -3.82 -11.44 -5.51
N GLY A 318 -3.13 -12.31 -4.79
CA GLY A 318 -2.84 -13.67 -5.23
C GLY A 318 -2.86 -14.66 -4.07
N LEU A 319 -3.46 -15.83 -4.29
CA LEU A 319 -3.46 -16.94 -3.34
C LEU A 319 -2.46 -18.00 -3.80
N SER A 320 -1.69 -18.54 -2.86
CA SER A 320 -0.76 -19.65 -3.12
C SER A 320 -0.78 -20.64 -1.97
N VAL A 321 -0.66 -21.92 -2.30
CA VAL A 321 -0.50 -22.99 -1.31
C VAL A 321 0.98 -23.10 -0.98
N LYS A 322 1.33 -23.07 0.31
CA LYS A 322 2.71 -23.26 0.74
C LYS A 322 3.12 -24.72 0.62
N SER A 323 4.31 -24.97 0.11
CA SER A 323 4.93 -26.30 0.14
C SER A 323 5.46 -26.64 1.54
N VAL A 324 5.82 -27.90 1.76
CA VAL A 324 6.56 -28.31 2.96
C VAL A 324 7.90 -27.57 3.04
N GLY A 325 8.58 -27.34 1.92
CA GLY A 325 9.81 -26.57 1.85
C GLY A 325 9.66 -25.11 2.27
N ASP A 326 8.57 -24.46 1.84
CA ASP A 326 8.25 -23.08 2.28
C ASP A 326 8.08 -23.01 3.80
N LEU A 327 7.29 -23.93 4.37
CA LEU A 327 7.08 -24.01 5.82
C LEU A 327 8.37 -24.36 6.57
N ALA A 328 9.20 -25.23 6.00
CA ALA A 328 10.48 -25.60 6.60
C ALA A 328 11.45 -24.40 6.64
N SER A 329 11.48 -23.59 5.58
CA SER A 329 12.26 -22.35 5.52
C SER A 329 11.85 -21.36 6.60
N GLU A 330 10.54 -21.13 6.78
CA GLU A 330 10.01 -20.24 7.82
C GLU A 330 10.33 -20.72 9.23
N LEU A 331 10.21 -22.04 9.47
CA LEU A 331 10.57 -22.64 10.75
C LEU A 331 12.08 -22.55 11.03
N LEU A 332 12.91 -22.64 9.99
CA LEU A 332 14.35 -22.38 10.12
C LEU A 332 14.62 -20.90 10.47
N CYS A 333 13.91 -19.96 9.85
CA CYS A 333 14.00 -18.53 10.21
C CYS A 333 13.59 -18.30 11.68
N GLU A 334 12.50 -18.90 12.14
CA GLU A 334 12.02 -18.74 13.51
C GLU A 334 12.97 -19.38 14.55
N LEU A 335 13.45 -20.60 14.26
CA LEU A 335 14.39 -21.30 15.14
C LEU A 335 15.72 -20.57 15.25
N SER A 336 16.25 -20.07 14.13
CA SER A 336 17.56 -19.40 14.08
C SER A 336 17.50 -17.92 14.48
N GLY A 337 16.36 -17.26 14.28
CA GLY A 337 16.24 -15.81 14.32
C GLY A 337 16.96 -15.10 13.18
N LEU A 338 17.24 -15.80 12.06
CA LEU A 338 17.97 -15.28 10.90
C LEU A 338 17.16 -15.49 9.62
N GLU A 339 17.31 -14.59 8.65
CA GLU A 339 16.81 -14.80 7.29
C GLU A 339 17.95 -15.27 6.38
N LEU A 340 17.94 -16.56 6.01
CA LEU A 340 18.92 -17.15 5.09
C LEU A 340 18.23 -17.66 3.83
N LEU A 341 18.81 -17.33 2.67
CA LEU A 341 18.31 -17.73 1.36
C LEU A 341 19.04 -18.98 0.86
N GLY A 342 18.26 -20.01 0.55
CA GLY A 342 18.74 -21.25 -0.06
C GLY A 342 19.30 -22.29 0.93
N GLN A 343 19.22 -23.56 0.54
CA GLN A 343 19.63 -24.70 1.36
C GLN A 343 21.12 -24.68 1.76
N GLU A 344 22.02 -24.23 0.87
CA GLU A 344 23.45 -24.17 1.17
C GLU A 344 23.77 -23.23 2.34
N ALA A 345 23.09 -22.09 2.43
CA ALA A 345 23.26 -21.15 3.54
C ALA A 345 22.83 -21.77 4.87
N TRP A 346 21.72 -22.50 4.88
CA TRP A 346 21.23 -23.23 6.05
C TRP A 346 22.16 -24.37 6.46
N ILE A 347 22.72 -25.13 5.51
CA ILE A 347 23.70 -26.18 5.79
C ILE A 347 24.93 -25.59 6.48
N LYS A 348 25.50 -24.50 5.92
CA LYS A 348 26.68 -23.83 6.51
C LYS A 348 26.39 -23.29 7.91
N TRP A 349 25.23 -22.66 8.09
CA TRP A 349 24.81 -22.16 9.41
C TRP A 349 24.70 -23.31 10.41
N TRP A 350 24.01 -24.40 10.05
CA TRP A 350 23.80 -25.54 10.94
C TRP A 350 25.10 -26.27 11.28
N GLN A 351 26.00 -26.45 10.32
CA GLN A 351 27.35 -26.98 10.58
C GLN A 351 28.09 -26.12 11.62
N SER A 352 27.96 -24.80 11.54
CA SER A 352 28.49 -23.86 12.54
C SER A 352 27.84 -24.09 13.91
N VAL A 353 26.52 -24.05 14.00
CA VAL A 353 25.77 -24.20 15.27
C VAL A 353 26.02 -25.56 15.91
N SER A 354 26.02 -26.65 15.15
CA SER A 354 26.25 -27.99 15.67
C SER A 354 27.68 -28.20 16.18
N THR A 355 28.67 -27.51 15.59
CA THR A 355 30.09 -27.67 15.97
C THR A 355 30.49 -26.78 17.14
N LYS A 356 30.09 -25.49 17.13
CA LYS A 356 30.54 -24.50 18.12
C LYS A 356 29.43 -23.94 19.02
N GLY A 357 28.17 -24.32 18.80
CA GLY A 357 27.01 -23.79 19.53
C GLY A 357 26.42 -22.52 18.92
N GLU A 358 25.15 -22.23 19.22
CA GLU A 358 24.40 -21.08 18.69
C GLU A 358 25.07 -19.74 19.03
N ARG A 359 25.44 -19.51 20.30
CA ARG A 359 26.08 -18.25 20.73
C ARG A 359 27.35 -17.95 19.92
N ALA A 360 28.27 -18.91 19.81
CA ALA A 360 29.51 -18.72 19.06
C ALA A 360 29.29 -18.59 17.54
N THR A 361 28.21 -19.17 17.00
CA THR A 361 27.78 -18.92 15.62
C THR A 361 27.27 -17.51 15.41
N LEU A 362 26.37 -17.04 16.26
CA LEU A 362 25.83 -15.68 16.18
C LEU A 362 26.93 -14.65 16.35
N LEU A 363 27.84 -14.83 17.32
CA LEU A 363 29.01 -13.95 17.49
C LEU A 363 29.84 -13.82 16.22
N ALA A 364 30.16 -14.94 15.56
CA ALA A 364 30.90 -14.90 14.30
C ALA A 364 30.11 -14.26 13.15
N LEU A 365 28.78 -14.32 13.16
CA LEU A 365 27.94 -13.63 12.18
C LEU A 365 27.86 -12.13 12.44
N VAL A 366 27.87 -11.74 13.71
CA VAL A 366 27.95 -10.34 14.15
C VAL A 366 29.29 -9.71 13.76
N GLU A 367 30.38 -10.48 13.80
CA GLU A 367 31.73 -10.06 13.37
C GLU A 367 31.93 -10.09 11.84
N ALA A 368 31.06 -10.75 11.08
CA ALA A 368 31.22 -10.91 9.64
C ALA A 368 30.88 -9.62 8.88
N GLU A 369 31.52 -9.40 7.72
CA GLU A 369 31.31 -8.22 6.88
C GLU A 369 29.91 -8.11 6.22
N ASN A 370 29.01 -9.09 6.41
CA ASN A 370 27.66 -9.02 5.86
C ASN A 370 26.73 -8.26 6.84
N PRO A 371 26.33 -7.03 6.51
CA PRO A 371 25.79 -6.14 7.51
C PRO A 371 24.31 -6.42 7.80
N TYR A 372 23.56 -6.99 6.84
CA TYR A 372 22.19 -7.47 7.07
C TYR A 372 22.15 -8.63 8.07
N ARG A 373 23.09 -9.58 7.94
CA ARG A 373 23.18 -10.72 8.85
C ARG A 373 23.61 -10.31 10.26
N ALA A 374 24.48 -9.30 10.37
CA ALA A 374 24.95 -8.81 11.66
C ALA A 374 23.79 -8.26 12.51
N LEU A 375 22.81 -7.58 11.89
CA LEU A 375 21.65 -7.06 12.61
C LEU A 375 20.76 -8.15 13.18
N ASP A 376 20.34 -9.12 12.37
CA ASP A 376 19.45 -10.20 12.84
C ASP A 376 20.17 -11.10 13.84
N ALA A 377 21.46 -11.38 13.62
CA ALA A 377 22.27 -12.10 14.59
C ALA A 377 22.39 -11.34 15.91
N SER A 378 22.58 -10.01 15.89
CA SER A 378 22.62 -9.17 17.10
C SER A 378 21.28 -9.17 17.84
N LYS A 379 20.15 -9.05 17.12
CA LYS A 379 18.80 -9.13 17.71
C LYS A 379 18.60 -10.45 18.44
N ARG A 380 18.91 -11.56 17.76
CA ARG A 380 18.78 -12.90 18.33
C ARG A 380 19.72 -13.09 19.53
N LEU A 381 20.96 -12.61 19.41
CA LEU A 381 21.97 -12.71 20.46
C LEU A 381 21.52 -11.99 21.73
N LEU A 382 21.07 -10.73 21.66
CA LEU A 382 20.59 -9.97 22.81
C LEU A 382 19.29 -10.54 23.41
N ALA A 383 18.41 -11.10 22.58
CA ALA A 383 17.18 -11.75 23.06
C ALA A 383 17.46 -13.02 23.88
N ARG A 384 18.48 -13.81 23.50
CA ARG A 384 18.86 -15.07 24.18
C ARG A 384 19.88 -14.87 25.29
N TRP A 385 20.83 -13.96 25.09
CA TRP A 385 21.95 -13.64 25.97
C TRP A 385 22.03 -12.11 26.13
N PRO A 386 21.20 -11.54 27.02
CA PRO A 386 21.20 -10.09 27.27
C PRO A 386 22.55 -9.55 27.78
N ASP A 387 23.48 -10.42 28.21
CA ASP A 387 24.85 -10.10 28.58
C ASP A 387 25.78 -9.82 27.39
N SER A 388 25.37 -10.16 26.15
CA SER A 388 26.19 -10.01 24.94
C SER A 388 26.24 -8.57 24.36
N VAL A 389 26.11 -7.56 25.22
CA VAL A 389 26.10 -6.15 24.83
C VAL A 389 27.46 -5.72 24.25
N GLU A 390 28.58 -6.18 24.81
CA GLU A 390 29.91 -5.78 24.34
C GLU A 390 30.20 -6.30 22.92
N GLU A 391 29.75 -7.51 22.61
CA GLU A 391 29.96 -8.10 21.30
C GLU A 391 29.15 -7.36 20.21
N VAL A 392 27.94 -6.91 20.54
CA VAL A 392 27.14 -6.07 19.62
C VAL A 392 27.72 -4.65 19.51
N ILE A 393 28.25 -4.08 20.59
CA ILE A 393 29.01 -2.81 20.54
C ILE A 393 30.23 -2.95 19.63
N HIS A 394 30.95 -4.06 19.72
CA HIS A 394 32.07 -4.34 18.85
C HIS A 394 31.63 -4.41 17.37
N ALA A 395 30.51 -5.07 17.09
CA ALA A 395 29.91 -5.11 15.75
C ALA A 395 29.61 -3.72 15.18
N VAL A 396 29.08 -2.83 16.03
CA VAL A 396 28.89 -1.42 15.64
C VAL A 396 30.23 -0.83 15.25
N SER A 397 31.30 -1.04 16.03
CA SER A 397 32.61 -0.45 15.76
C SER A 397 33.28 -0.96 14.47
N THR A 398 33.00 -2.19 14.04
CA THR A 398 33.63 -2.83 12.88
C THR A 398 32.84 -2.72 11.60
N THR A 399 31.53 -2.46 11.67
CA THR A 399 30.73 -2.31 10.44
C THR A 399 31.11 -1.02 9.70
N GLY A 400 31.42 -1.16 8.41
CA GLY A 400 31.69 -0.04 7.49
C GLY A 400 30.44 0.51 6.81
N ASP A 401 29.27 -0.11 7.01
CA ASP A 401 28.00 0.34 6.43
C ASP A 401 27.22 1.22 7.42
N GLY A 402 27.06 2.50 7.09
CA GLY A 402 26.46 3.46 8.01
C GLY A 402 24.97 3.24 8.31
N ALA A 403 24.22 2.62 7.38
CA ALA A 403 22.82 2.28 7.61
C ALA A 403 22.69 1.18 8.66
N ASN A 404 23.45 0.09 8.51
CA ASN A 404 23.48 -1.00 9.46
C ASN A 404 24.07 -0.59 10.81
N ARG A 405 25.09 0.28 10.81
CA ARG A 405 25.61 0.91 12.03
C ARG A 405 24.49 1.59 12.82
N ALA A 406 23.68 2.43 12.16
CA ALA A 406 22.55 3.09 12.78
C ALA A 406 21.49 2.08 13.30
N MET A 407 21.17 1.04 12.53
CA MET A 407 20.22 0.01 12.97
C MET A 407 20.72 -0.76 14.22
N LEU A 408 22.02 -1.08 14.29
CA LEU A 408 22.62 -1.72 15.46
C LEU A 408 22.65 -0.80 16.69
N VAL A 409 22.90 0.50 16.50
CA VAL A 409 22.79 1.50 17.58
C VAL A 409 21.36 1.56 18.13
N GLY A 410 20.35 1.56 17.25
CA GLY A 410 18.94 1.53 17.64
C GLY A 410 18.59 0.27 18.43
N LEU A 411 19.05 -0.89 17.95
CA LEU A 411 18.88 -2.16 18.65
C LEU A 411 19.49 -2.14 20.06
N LEU A 412 20.74 -1.66 20.19
CA LEU A 412 21.39 -1.51 21.48
C LEU A 412 20.60 -0.56 22.40
N ALA A 413 20.03 0.51 21.85
CA ALA A 413 19.30 1.51 22.63
C ALA A 413 18.01 0.97 23.28
N GLU A 414 17.43 -0.13 22.78
CA GLU A 414 16.35 -0.85 23.47
C GLU A 414 16.82 -1.40 24.84
N THR A 415 18.12 -1.70 24.96
CA THR A 415 18.75 -2.12 26.20
C THR A 415 19.11 -0.91 27.07
N LYS A 416 18.35 -0.68 28.15
CA LYS A 416 18.47 0.50 29.03
C LYS A 416 19.55 0.37 30.12
N THR A 417 20.66 -0.32 29.85
CA THR A 417 21.74 -0.51 30.83
C THR A 417 22.67 0.71 30.90
N ALA A 418 23.41 0.84 32.01
CA ALA A 418 24.42 1.88 32.18
C ALA A 418 25.52 1.79 31.12
N ARG A 419 25.93 0.56 30.77
CA ARG A 419 26.94 0.33 29.73
C ARG A 419 26.48 0.78 28.35
N VAL A 420 25.25 0.45 27.95
CA VAL A 420 24.71 0.97 26.68
C VAL A 420 24.63 2.50 26.71
N THR A 421 24.20 3.09 27.82
CA THR A 421 24.17 4.57 27.93
C THR A 421 25.56 5.17 27.73
N GLN A 422 26.59 4.54 28.29
CA GLN A 422 27.98 4.95 28.09
C GLN A 422 28.42 4.76 26.63
N PHE A 423 28.05 3.65 25.99
CA PHE A 423 28.30 3.42 24.57
C PHE A 423 27.61 4.46 23.68
N LEU A 424 26.34 4.81 23.94
CA LEU A 424 25.64 5.84 23.16
C LEU A 424 26.34 7.19 23.27
N ARG A 425 26.95 7.50 24.43
CA ARG A 425 27.81 8.69 24.59
C ARG A 425 29.05 8.55 23.71
N GLU A 426 29.78 7.44 23.81
CA GLU A 426 30.97 7.17 22.98
C GLU A 426 30.64 7.28 21.47
N GLU A 427 29.52 6.72 21.04
CA GLU A 427 29.04 6.77 19.66
C GLU A 427 28.74 8.21 19.20
N LEU A 428 27.98 8.96 19.99
CA LEU A 428 27.71 10.37 19.74
C LEU A 428 28.99 11.21 19.65
N GLU A 429 29.97 10.89 20.50
CA GLU A 429 31.23 11.64 20.60
C GLU A 429 32.24 11.29 19.51
N GLN A 430 32.39 10.01 19.18
CA GLN A 430 33.51 9.45 18.41
C GLN A 430 33.06 8.64 17.19
N GLY A 431 31.77 8.34 17.05
CA GLY A 431 31.22 7.65 15.89
C GLY A 431 31.53 8.41 14.60
N HIS A 432 31.86 7.69 13.53
CA HIS A 432 32.18 8.30 12.24
C HIS A 432 30.93 8.55 11.38
N GLU A 433 29.85 7.82 11.63
CA GLU A 433 28.61 7.92 10.86
C GLU A 433 27.60 8.88 11.51
N LEU A 434 27.22 9.93 10.78
CA LEU A 434 26.31 10.95 11.30
C LEU A 434 24.94 10.39 11.72
N ARG A 435 24.37 9.47 10.94
CA ARG A 435 23.07 8.86 11.25
C ARG A 435 23.09 8.09 12.56
N ALA A 436 24.15 7.32 12.81
CA ALA A 436 24.33 6.58 14.06
C ALA A 436 24.49 7.53 15.26
N ARG A 437 25.24 8.63 15.10
CA ARG A 437 25.39 9.66 16.14
C ARG A 437 24.09 10.37 16.48
N VAL A 438 23.28 10.70 15.47
CA VAL A 438 21.95 11.31 15.65
C VAL A 438 21.04 10.38 16.44
N LEU A 439 20.96 9.11 16.05
CA LEU A 439 20.16 8.12 16.76
C LEU A 439 20.64 7.93 18.21
N ALA A 440 21.95 7.87 18.43
CA ALA A 440 22.52 7.79 19.77
C ALA A 440 22.11 9.00 20.64
N ALA A 441 22.07 10.21 20.06
CA ALA A 441 21.61 11.40 20.76
C ALA A 441 20.12 11.38 21.06
N GLU A 442 19.27 10.94 20.11
CA GLU A 442 17.82 10.77 20.32
C GLU A 442 17.56 9.83 21.52
N GLU A 443 18.26 8.71 21.57
CA GLU A 443 18.12 7.71 22.63
C GLU A 443 18.67 8.18 23.98
N LEU A 444 19.77 8.94 23.99
CA LEU A 444 20.25 9.61 25.19
C LEU A 444 19.25 10.65 25.71
N LEU A 445 18.65 11.43 24.81
CA LEU A 445 17.66 12.44 25.16
C LEU A 445 16.39 11.80 25.73
N ALA A 446 15.93 10.69 25.17
CA ALA A 446 14.82 9.88 25.70
C ALA A 446 15.12 9.32 27.11
N ARG A 447 16.40 9.15 27.46
CA ARG A 447 16.87 8.76 28.80
C ARG A 447 17.12 9.96 29.73
N GLY A 448 16.85 11.18 29.29
CA GLY A 448 17.05 12.41 30.05
C GLY A 448 18.49 12.96 30.03
N VAL A 449 19.37 12.42 29.17
CA VAL A 449 20.76 12.87 28.99
C VAL A 449 20.84 13.84 27.83
N ARG A 450 21.23 15.10 28.09
CA ARG A 450 21.20 16.19 27.10
C ARG A 450 22.55 16.49 26.42
N ASP A 451 23.58 15.70 26.71
CA ASP A 451 24.97 16.03 26.39
C ASP A 451 25.28 16.08 24.86
N GLY A 452 24.39 15.55 24.02
CA GLY A 452 24.61 15.44 22.56
C GLY A 452 24.34 16.68 21.72
N THR A 453 23.53 17.61 22.21
CA THR A 453 23.05 18.72 21.37
C THR A 453 24.19 19.62 20.88
N GLY A 454 25.17 19.91 21.74
CA GLY A 454 26.32 20.75 21.38
C GLY A 454 27.12 20.22 20.18
N ARG A 455 27.37 18.90 20.14
CA ARG A 455 28.13 18.27 19.06
C ARG A 455 27.34 18.18 17.76
N LEU A 456 26.06 17.88 17.86
CA LEU A 456 25.18 17.79 16.68
C LEU A 456 24.92 19.18 16.06
N LYS A 457 24.96 20.27 16.84
CA LYS A 457 25.01 21.64 16.30
C LYS A 457 26.27 21.92 15.47
N ALA A 458 27.43 21.40 15.89
CA ALA A 458 28.67 21.53 15.12
C ALA A 458 28.57 20.73 13.81
N ALA A 459 28.12 19.47 13.88
CA ALA A 459 27.91 18.62 12.71
C ALA A 459 26.92 19.25 11.69
N TRP A 460 25.87 19.93 12.18
CA TRP A 460 24.93 20.67 11.32
C TRP A 460 25.60 21.77 10.47
N SER A 461 26.66 22.38 11.00
CA SER A 461 27.38 23.45 10.31
C SER A 461 28.36 22.91 9.25
N GLU A 462 28.87 21.70 9.48
CA GLU A 462 29.78 20.98 8.57
C GLU A 462 29.00 20.31 7.42
N GLU A 463 27.86 19.68 7.73
CA GLU A 463 27.00 19.00 6.76
C GLU A 463 26.18 20.03 5.97
N ARG A 464 26.67 20.41 4.79
CA ARG A 464 26.04 21.42 3.92
C ARG A 464 25.13 20.84 2.85
N GLN A 465 25.20 19.54 2.57
CA GLN A 465 24.38 18.95 1.50
C GLN A 465 23.02 18.51 2.03
N ALA A 466 22.04 18.43 1.14
CA ALA A 466 20.75 17.82 1.45
C ALA A 466 20.96 16.30 1.46
N SER A 467 20.76 15.65 2.60
CA SER A 467 20.89 14.20 2.76
C SER A 467 19.88 13.71 3.79
N ASP A 468 19.56 12.41 3.76
CA ASP A 468 18.73 11.77 4.78
C ASP A 468 19.31 11.97 6.19
N CYS A 469 20.64 11.95 6.31
CA CYS A 469 21.34 12.22 7.57
C CYS A 469 21.06 13.65 8.07
N ARG A 470 21.03 14.63 7.15
CA ARG A 470 20.69 16.01 7.52
C ARG A 470 19.23 16.16 7.94
N SER A 471 18.32 15.41 7.30
CA SER A 471 16.90 15.34 7.68
C SER A 471 16.73 14.87 9.12
N GLU A 472 17.38 13.77 9.50
CA GLU A 472 17.33 13.22 10.84
C GLU A 472 18.03 14.14 11.85
N LEU A 473 19.14 14.78 11.46
CA LEU A 473 19.80 15.77 12.30
C LEU A 473 18.90 16.99 12.58
N ALA A 474 18.18 17.50 11.57
CA ALA A 474 17.23 18.59 11.75
C ALA A 474 16.11 18.20 12.73
N LYS A 475 15.55 16.98 12.58
CA LYS A 475 14.54 16.43 13.49
C LYS A 475 15.05 16.39 14.94
N PHE A 476 16.24 15.84 15.17
CA PHE A 476 16.83 15.79 16.51
C PHE A 476 17.02 17.20 17.10
N LEU A 477 17.60 18.13 16.34
CA LEU A 477 17.86 19.49 16.82
C LEU A 477 16.56 20.21 17.19
N LEU A 478 15.47 19.98 16.45
CA LEU A 478 14.14 20.52 16.76
C LEU A 478 13.58 19.96 18.09
N ILE A 479 13.73 18.66 18.36
CA ILE A 479 13.18 18.04 19.58
C ILE A 479 14.12 18.12 20.80
N SER A 480 15.35 18.61 20.61
CA SER A 480 16.40 18.66 21.65
C SER A 480 16.04 19.52 22.87
N GLY A 481 15.06 20.43 22.73
CA GLY A 481 14.71 21.41 23.75
C GLY A 481 15.72 22.55 23.92
N ASP A 482 16.71 22.67 23.02
CA ASP A 482 17.72 23.74 23.00
C ASP A 482 17.33 24.84 22.00
N LEU A 483 17.16 26.07 22.48
CA LEU A 483 16.73 27.19 21.65
C LEU A 483 17.72 27.52 20.51
N GLU A 484 19.02 27.38 20.74
CA GLU A 484 20.04 27.66 19.72
C GLU A 484 20.03 26.57 18.63
N ALA A 485 19.77 25.32 18.99
CA ALA A 485 19.57 24.23 18.03
C ALA A 485 18.37 24.51 17.12
N VAL A 486 17.24 24.92 17.71
CA VAL A 486 16.04 25.31 16.96
C VAL A 486 16.34 26.48 16.02
N ARG A 487 17.04 27.52 16.50
CA ARG A 487 17.46 28.68 15.69
C ARG A 487 18.32 28.28 14.49
N LEU A 488 19.21 27.30 14.65
CA LEU A 488 20.04 26.82 13.54
C LEU A 488 19.20 26.16 12.45
N VAL A 489 18.21 25.33 12.83
CA VAL A 489 17.32 24.66 11.87
C VAL A 489 16.38 25.67 11.22
N THR A 490 15.77 26.58 11.98
CA THR A 490 14.84 27.58 11.44
C THR A 490 15.56 28.55 10.50
N LYS A 491 16.76 29.02 10.86
CA LYS A 491 17.59 29.85 9.99
C LYS A 491 17.94 29.13 8.70
N ALA A 492 18.36 27.87 8.77
CA ALA A 492 18.68 27.10 7.57
C ALA A 492 17.46 26.88 6.67
N ALA A 493 16.26 26.65 7.23
CA ALA A 493 15.03 26.57 6.45
C ALA A 493 14.74 27.89 5.70
N GLN A 494 15.11 29.04 6.28
CA GLN A 494 14.97 30.35 5.65
C GLN A 494 16.00 30.59 4.54
N GLU A 495 17.26 30.21 4.78
CA GLU A 495 18.38 30.49 3.88
C GLU A 495 18.50 29.49 2.73
N GLN A 496 18.19 28.21 2.97
CA GLN A 496 18.27 27.16 1.95
C GLN A 496 17.02 27.14 1.08
N ARG A 497 17.15 26.57 -0.13
CA ARG A 497 16.04 26.36 -1.09
C ARG A 497 15.98 24.88 -1.48
N GLY A 498 14.92 24.46 -2.17
CA GLY A 498 14.82 23.07 -2.62
C GLY A 498 14.47 22.09 -1.52
N VAL A 499 14.77 20.84 -1.82
CA VAL A 499 14.51 19.65 -0.98
C VAL A 499 15.00 19.83 0.45
N ALA A 500 16.13 20.53 0.68
CA ALA A 500 16.67 20.75 2.02
C ALA A 500 15.71 21.55 2.91
N ARG A 501 15.13 22.64 2.37
CA ARG A 501 14.14 23.46 3.07
C ARG A 501 12.89 22.66 3.38
N GLU A 502 12.36 21.96 2.40
CA GLU A 502 11.12 21.19 2.56
C GLU A 502 11.27 20.10 3.58
N THR A 503 12.41 19.41 3.56
CA THR A 503 12.75 18.38 4.55
C THR A 503 12.69 18.97 5.97
N MET A 504 13.23 20.16 6.19
CA MET A 504 13.17 20.83 7.50
C MET A 504 11.74 21.21 7.90
N ILE A 505 10.97 21.79 6.99
CA ILE A 505 9.56 22.13 7.24
C ILE A 505 8.74 20.85 7.46
N ALA A 506 9.09 19.74 6.80
CA ALA A 506 8.42 18.46 6.91
C ALA A 506 8.56 17.90 8.31
N LYS A 507 9.77 17.98 8.87
CA LYS A 507 10.02 17.56 10.25
C LYS A 507 9.28 18.44 11.26
N LEU A 508 9.20 19.75 11.03
CA LEU A 508 8.36 20.66 11.83
C LEU A 508 6.87 20.31 11.75
N LYS A 509 6.37 19.95 10.56
CA LYS A 509 4.97 19.55 10.34
C LYS A 509 4.65 18.20 10.98
N SER A 510 5.55 17.22 10.89
CA SER A 510 5.34 15.86 11.41
C SER A 510 5.48 15.77 12.93
N ALA A 511 6.17 16.73 13.56
CA ALA A 511 6.29 16.80 15.00
C ALA A 511 5.07 17.52 15.59
N THR A 512 4.56 17.03 16.72
CA THR A 512 3.64 17.84 17.52
C THR A 512 4.43 18.92 18.25
N LEU A 513 3.79 20.05 18.54
CA LEU A 513 4.42 21.09 19.36
C LEU A 513 4.86 20.52 20.72
N ASP A 514 4.06 19.62 21.31
CA ASP A 514 4.43 18.94 22.55
C ASP A 514 5.70 18.11 22.41
N GLN A 515 5.90 17.38 21.31
CA GLN A 515 7.14 16.63 21.07
C GLN A 515 8.35 17.55 21.01
N VAL A 516 8.27 18.65 20.26
CA VAL A 516 9.33 19.67 20.16
C VAL A 516 9.66 20.26 21.54
N LEU A 517 8.63 20.53 22.33
CA LEU A 517 8.78 21.17 23.64
C LEU A 517 9.05 20.20 24.79
N THR A 518 8.99 18.88 24.56
CA THR A 518 9.07 17.84 25.61
C THR A 518 10.32 17.99 26.46
N HIS A 519 11.45 18.32 25.82
CA HIS A 519 12.75 18.44 26.49
C HIS A 519 13.13 19.89 26.82
N ALA A 520 12.32 20.88 26.46
CA ALA A 520 12.64 22.28 26.75
C ALA A 520 12.41 22.60 28.24
N SER A 521 13.26 23.46 28.82
CA SER A 521 12.98 24.04 30.15
C SER A 521 11.73 24.94 30.09
N ALA A 522 11.07 25.17 31.25
CA ALA A 522 9.87 26.01 31.30
C ALA A 522 10.07 27.40 30.67
N THR A 523 11.26 27.98 30.84
CA THR A 523 11.65 29.27 30.25
C THR A 523 11.93 29.19 28.75
N GLU A 524 12.50 28.09 28.27
CA GLU A 524 12.82 27.90 26.85
C GLU A 524 11.60 27.53 26.02
N ARG A 525 10.57 26.88 26.61
CA ARG A 525 9.38 26.44 25.88
C ARG A 525 8.74 27.58 25.07
N THR A 526 8.45 28.70 25.73
CA THR A 526 7.86 29.87 25.08
C THR A 526 8.81 30.52 24.06
N ALA A 527 10.11 30.48 24.29
CA ALA A 527 11.08 31.05 23.36
C ALA A 527 11.22 30.20 22.09
N ILE A 528 11.24 28.87 22.22
CA ILE A 528 11.28 27.90 21.12
C ILE A 528 10.00 27.99 20.29
N GLU A 529 8.84 28.02 20.95
CA GLU A 529 7.55 28.16 20.29
C GLU A 529 7.50 29.44 19.44
N HIS A 530 7.87 30.58 20.01
CA HIS A 530 7.94 31.85 19.28
C HIS A 530 8.97 31.84 18.15
N GLU A 531 10.12 31.18 18.33
CA GLU A 531 11.14 31.08 17.30
C GLU A 531 10.64 30.31 16.07
N ILE A 532 10.01 29.14 16.30
CA ILE A 532 9.43 28.32 15.23
C ILE A 532 8.31 29.07 14.54
N GLU A 533 7.38 29.67 15.31
CA GLU A 533 6.26 30.42 14.76
C GLU A 533 6.76 31.58 13.89
N ARG A 534 7.70 32.38 14.41
CA ARG A 534 8.31 33.50 13.67
C ARG A 534 8.96 33.03 12.38
N ALA A 535 9.71 31.93 12.42
CA ALA A 535 10.42 31.42 11.25
C ALA A 535 9.47 30.96 10.15
N LEU A 536 8.42 30.22 10.52
CA LEU A 536 7.37 29.78 9.60
C LEU A 536 6.60 30.98 9.04
N ILE A 537 6.20 31.94 9.86
CA ILE A 537 5.50 33.15 9.39
C ILE A 537 6.33 33.95 8.36
N GLN A 538 7.65 33.99 8.50
CA GLN A 538 8.54 34.62 7.50
C GLN A 538 8.55 33.85 6.17
N LEU A 539 8.55 32.52 6.22
CA LEU A 539 8.49 31.66 5.04
C LEU A 539 7.12 31.67 4.33
N LEU A 540 6.06 32.21 4.95
CA LEU A 540 4.78 32.40 4.26
C LEU A 540 4.88 33.31 3.04
N GLU A 541 5.89 34.19 2.92
CA GLU A 541 6.07 34.99 1.69
C GLU A 541 6.77 34.24 0.57
N ASP A 542 7.34 33.07 0.85
CA ASP A 542 8.08 32.31 -0.14
C ASP A 542 7.12 31.51 -1.04
N ARG A 543 6.94 32.02 -2.26
CA ARG A 543 6.10 31.41 -3.29
C ARG A 543 6.88 30.47 -4.20
N THR A 544 8.13 30.11 -3.87
CA THR A 544 8.89 29.15 -4.68
C THR A 544 8.12 27.83 -4.74
N VAL A 545 7.96 27.35 -5.97
CA VAL A 545 7.47 26.02 -6.27
C VAL A 545 8.69 25.11 -6.28
N GLU A 546 8.68 24.10 -5.42
CA GLU A 546 9.74 23.10 -5.39
C GLU A 546 9.32 21.86 -6.17
N ARG A 547 10.30 21.18 -6.77
CA ARG A 547 10.05 20.05 -7.69
C ARG A 547 9.84 18.76 -6.92
N GLY A 548 8.74 18.07 -7.18
CA GLY A 548 8.50 16.70 -6.71
C GLY A 548 7.07 16.44 -6.26
N CYS A 549 6.79 15.16 -5.98
CA CYS A 549 5.60 14.74 -5.24
C CYS A 549 5.86 14.91 -3.74
N LEU A 550 4.93 15.53 -3.04
CA LEU A 550 4.70 15.19 -1.64
C LEU A 550 3.57 14.17 -1.63
N SER A 551 3.93 12.90 -1.79
CA SER A 551 2.98 11.80 -1.74
C SER A 551 2.45 11.62 -0.31
N GLY A 552 1.11 11.59 -0.20
CA GLY A 552 0.35 11.09 0.95
C GLY A 552 0.83 11.53 2.34
N PHE A 553 0.49 12.75 2.76
CA PHE A 553 0.58 13.13 4.17
C PHE A 553 -0.80 13.28 4.79
N ASP A 554 -0.91 12.95 6.07
CA ASP A 554 -2.16 13.13 6.80
C ASP A 554 -2.33 14.60 7.20
N TRP A 555 -3.44 15.21 6.76
CA TRP A 555 -3.90 16.52 7.16
C TRP A 555 -5.28 16.42 7.78
N ARG A 556 -5.39 16.66 9.10
CA ARG A 556 -6.67 16.59 9.85
C ARG A 556 -7.47 15.32 9.49
N ASP A 557 -6.82 14.17 9.62
CA ASP A 557 -7.37 12.84 9.33
C ASP A 557 -7.65 12.53 7.85
N GLN A 558 -7.21 13.39 6.92
CA GLN A 558 -7.33 13.16 5.48
C GLN A 558 -5.95 12.92 4.88
N SER A 559 -5.78 11.83 4.13
CA SER A 559 -4.58 11.66 3.32
C SER A 559 -4.64 12.65 2.15
N VAL A 560 -3.74 13.61 2.14
CA VAL A 560 -3.61 14.61 1.08
C VAL A 560 -2.34 14.33 0.32
N SER A 561 -2.46 14.23 -1.01
CA SER A 561 -1.32 14.16 -1.93
C SER A 561 -1.23 15.47 -2.68
N TRP A 562 -0.02 16.02 -2.77
CA TRP A 562 0.23 17.32 -3.34
C TRP A 562 1.40 17.28 -4.30
N TRP A 563 1.18 17.78 -5.51
CA TRP A 563 2.22 17.91 -6.51
C TRP A 563 2.80 19.32 -6.52
N GLU A 564 4.12 19.43 -6.38
CA GLU A 564 4.86 20.70 -6.39
C GLU A 564 4.24 21.81 -5.52
N PRO A 565 4.03 21.57 -4.21
CA PRO A 565 3.49 22.61 -3.35
C PRO A 565 4.45 23.79 -3.28
N ARG A 566 3.89 24.99 -3.12
CA ARG A 566 4.67 26.18 -2.84
C ARG A 566 5.22 26.08 -1.43
N THR A 567 6.43 26.61 -1.19
CA THR A 567 6.99 26.70 0.16
C THR A 567 5.98 27.29 1.15
N CYS A 568 5.28 28.38 0.78
CA CYS A 568 4.26 29.00 1.63
C CYS A 568 3.04 28.12 1.92
N ASP A 569 2.63 27.24 1.00
CA ASP A 569 1.54 26.29 1.23
C ASP A 569 1.99 25.21 2.23
N TYR A 570 3.21 24.71 2.06
CA TYR A 570 3.79 23.72 2.96
C TYR A 570 3.98 24.23 4.40
N VAL A 571 4.44 25.47 4.52
CA VAL A 571 4.55 26.20 5.79
C VAL A 571 3.18 26.46 6.40
N SER A 572 2.16 26.73 5.59
CA SER A 572 0.80 26.92 6.08
C SER A 572 0.25 25.64 6.71
N CYS A 573 0.54 24.49 6.10
CA CYS A 573 0.25 23.20 6.72
C CYS A 573 1.01 23.05 8.06
N ALA A 574 2.32 23.28 8.09
CA ALA A 574 3.10 23.17 9.34
C ALA A 574 2.52 24.06 10.46
N LEU A 575 2.12 25.30 10.16
CA LEU A 575 1.46 26.20 11.12
C LEU A 575 0.12 25.64 11.62
N GLY A 576 -0.73 25.13 10.74
CA GLY A 576 -2.02 24.55 11.15
C GLY A 576 -1.90 23.19 11.86
N SER A 577 -0.83 22.43 11.64
CA SER A 577 -0.50 21.23 12.44
C SER A 577 -0.03 21.58 13.84
N LEU A 578 0.85 22.58 13.98
CA LEU A 578 1.43 22.97 15.26
C LEU A 578 0.44 23.77 16.13
N TRP A 579 -0.40 24.60 15.52
CA TRP A 579 -1.41 25.41 16.22
C TRP A 579 -2.77 25.38 15.50
N PRO A 580 -3.48 24.23 15.50
CA PRO A 580 -4.74 24.06 14.77
C PRO A 580 -5.84 25.03 15.21
N GLU A 581 -5.84 25.46 16.47
CA GLU A 581 -6.80 26.43 17.04
C GLU A 581 -6.56 27.87 16.58
N ARG A 582 -5.36 28.17 16.04
CA ARG A 582 -4.93 29.53 15.66
C ARG A 582 -4.87 29.70 14.15
N PHE A 583 -4.46 28.66 13.44
CA PHE A 583 -4.19 28.69 12.02
C PHE A 583 -5.05 27.68 11.28
N ASP A 584 -5.96 28.19 10.46
CA ASP A 584 -6.77 27.39 9.57
C ASP A 584 -6.22 27.45 8.14
N PHE A 585 -5.98 26.28 7.57
CA PHE A 585 -5.50 26.14 6.21
C PHE A 585 -6.06 24.86 5.61
N ASP A 586 -6.61 24.98 4.41
CA ASP A 586 -7.08 23.84 3.65
C ASP A 586 -6.11 23.60 2.49
N PRO A 587 -5.29 22.52 2.57
CA PRO A 587 -4.38 22.18 1.51
C PRO A 587 -5.09 21.85 0.19
N SER A 588 -6.32 21.35 0.24
CA SER A 588 -7.10 21.03 -0.97
C SER A 588 -7.73 22.25 -1.63
N ALA A 589 -7.75 23.41 -0.96
CA ALA A 589 -8.37 24.62 -1.49
C ALA A 589 -7.63 25.17 -2.72
N PRO A 590 -8.32 25.86 -3.65
CA PRO A 590 -7.68 26.52 -4.80
C PRO A 590 -6.59 27.53 -4.39
N SER A 591 -5.60 27.80 -5.25
CA SER A 591 -4.45 28.64 -4.87
C SER A 591 -4.84 30.04 -4.40
N GLY A 592 -5.87 30.65 -4.99
CA GLY A 592 -6.39 31.96 -4.55
C GLY A 592 -6.97 31.92 -3.13
N HIS A 593 -7.63 30.81 -2.75
CA HIS A 593 -8.09 30.61 -1.37
C HIS A 593 -6.91 30.35 -0.43
N ARG A 594 -5.92 29.55 -0.85
CA ARG A 594 -4.69 29.32 -0.08
C ARG A 594 -3.90 30.62 0.13
N ASP A 595 -3.79 31.47 -0.89
CA ASP A 595 -3.14 32.79 -0.81
C ASP A 595 -3.83 33.72 0.18
N ARG A 596 -5.17 33.69 0.20
CA ARG A 596 -5.98 34.45 1.15
C ARG A 596 -5.82 33.90 2.57
N ALA A 597 -5.92 32.58 2.74
CA ALA A 597 -5.72 31.90 4.03
C ALA A 597 -4.34 32.21 4.61
N ARG A 598 -3.29 32.13 3.80
CA ARG A 598 -1.91 32.53 4.14
C ARG A 598 -1.82 33.97 4.66
N LEU A 599 -2.50 34.93 4.02
CA LEU A 599 -2.55 36.33 4.50
C LEU A 599 -3.33 36.45 5.82
N ILE A 600 -4.41 35.68 5.99
CA ILE A 600 -5.16 35.62 7.26
C ILE A 600 -4.29 35.08 8.38
N MET A 601 -3.59 33.95 8.15
CA MET A 601 -2.64 33.37 9.11
C MET A 601 -1.55 34.36 9.49
N LYS A 602 -0.97 35.05 8.50
CA LYS A 602 0.01 36.12 8.76
C LYS A 602 -0.58 37.25 9.59
N ASN A 603 -1.84 37.62 9.38
CA ASN A 603 -2.52 38.65 10.15
C ASN A 603 -2.83 38.23 11.60
N VAL A 604 -3.09 36.95 11.86
CA VAL A 604 -3.20 36.41 13.23
C VAL A 604 -1.92 36.68 14.01
N TRP A 605 -0.76 36.34 13.43
CA TRP A 605 0.55 36.61 14.03
C TRP A 605 0.86 38.12 14.14
N ARG A 606 0.60 38.90 13.09
CA ARG A 606 0.81 40.35 13.13
C ARG A 606 0.02 41.01 14.26
N LYS A 607 -1.23 40.60 14.46
CA LYS A 607 -2.09 41.09 15.54
C LYS A 607 -1.53 40.73 16.91
N SER A 608 -1.05 39.51 17.13
CA SER A 608 -0.43 39.13 18.41
C SER A 608 0.87 39.89 18.69
N CYS A 609 1.59 40.32 17.65
CA CYS A 609 2.77 41.18 17.77
C CYS A 609 2.46 42.70 17.77
N GLY A 610 1.19 43.12 17.78
CA GLY A 610 0.82 44.55 17.74
C GLY A 610 1.12 45.27 16.42
N LEU A 611 1.27 44.53 15.32
CA LEU A 611 1.52 45.06 13.97
C LEU A 611 0.21 45.26 13.20
N THR A 612 0.17 46.27 12.33
CA THR A 612 -1.00 46.55 11.47
C THR A 612 -1.32 45.37 10.54
N PRO A 613 -2.57 44.87 10.48
CA PRO A 613 -2.94 43.81 9.54
C PRO A 613 -2.67 44.20 8.08
N LEU A 614 -2.22 43.22 7.29
CA LEU A 614 -2.12 43.33 5.84
C LEU A 614 -3.51 43.31 5.21
N ALA A 615 -3.67 44.02 4.09
CA ALA A 615 -4.89 43.95 3.30
C ALA A 615 -5.07 42.51 2.76
N VAL A 616 -6.18 41.88 3.16
CA VAL A 616 -6.59 40.58 2.61
C VAL A 616 -7.41 40.87 1.36
N GLN A 617 -7.02 40.29 0.22
CA GLN A 617 -7.78 40.45 -1.02
C GLN A 617 -9.24 40.03 -0.80
N ALA A 618 -10.16 40.81 -1.36
CA ALA A 618 -11.57 40.45 -1.36
C ALA A 618 -11.74 39.09 -2.07
N PRO A 619 -12.72 38.26 -1.66
CA PRO A 619 -13.07 37.07 -2.41
C PRO A 619 -13.28 37.47 -3.88
N LEU A 620 -12.72 36.67 -4.80
CA LEU A 620 -12.92 36.92 -6.23
C LEU A 620 -14.43 36.97 -6.52
N THR A 621 -14.87 38.06 -7.14
CA THR A 621 -16.28 38.25 -7.50
C THR A 621 -16.68 37.13 -8.46
N LYS A 622 -17.83 36.49 -8.23
CA LYS A 622 -18.37 35.49 -9.16
C LYS A 622 -18.47 36.09 -10.57
N VAL A 623 -17.84 35.44 -11.55
CA VAL A 623 -17.83 35.91 -12.95
C VAL A 623 -18.80 35.05 -13.76
N SER A 624 -19.84 35.64 -14.33
CA SER A 624 -21.01 34.94 -14.93
C SER A 624 -20.73 34.12 -16.21
N HIS A 625 -19.49 33.74 -16.50
CA HIS A 625 -19.13 33.08 -17.76
C HIS A 625 -18.45 31.73 -17.54
N HIS A 626 -19.11 30.67 -18.02
CA HIS A 626 -18.67 29.29 -17.91
C HIS A 626 -17.41 29.02 -18.74
N ASN A 627 -16.39 28.43 -18.11
CA ASN A 627 -15.20 27.85 -18.76
C ASN A 627 -14.40 28.79 -19.68
N ILE A 628 -14.50 30.11 -19.52
CA ILE A 628 -13.69 31.04 -20.31
C ILE A 628 -12.30 31.15 -19.68
N VAL A 629 -11.24 31.01 -20.48
CA VAL A 629 -9.86 31.30 -20.04
C VAL A 629 -9.69 32.81 -19.89
N HIS A 630 -9.60 33.30 -18.67
CA HIS A 630 -9.41 34.73 -18.38
C HIS A 630 -7.99 35.19 -18.72
N ALA A 631 -7.00 34.36 -18.39
CA ALA A 631 -5.60 34.60 -18.67
C ALA A 631 -4.89 33.28 -18.99
N CYS A 632 -3.95 33.33 -19.94
CA CYS A 632 -3.05 32.22 -20.23
C CYS A 632 -1.60 32.73 -20.16
N GLU A 633 -0.91 32.38 -19.08
CA GLU A 633 0.49 32.75 -18.85
C GLU A 633 1.40 31.62 -19.34
N MET A 634 2.48 31.98 -20.04
CA MET A 634 3.46 31.02 -20.52
C MET A 634 4.87 31.50 -20.24
N THR A 635 5.70 30.65 -19.63
CA THR A 635 7.12 30.93 -19.43
C THR A 635 7.98 29.76 -19.94
N SER A 636 9.24 30.04 -20.27
CA SER A 636 10.19 29.03 -20.75
C SER A 636 11.60 29.32 -20.24
N ASP A 637 12.24 28.30 -19.68
CA ASP A 637 13.66 28.32 -19.31
C ASP A 637 14.59 28.17 -20.53
N PHE A 638 14.02 27.83 -21.69
CA PHE A 638 14.75 27.54 -22.94
C PHE A 638 14.82 28.74 -23.90
N GLY A 639 14.31 29.91 -23.49
CA GLY A 639 14.21 31.10 -24.33
C GLY A 639 12.82 31.27 -24.94
N PRO A 640 12.70 32.01 -26.07
CA PRO A 640 11.40 32.35 -26.67
C PRO A 640 10.56 31.11 -27.00
N LEU A 641 9.25 31.20 -26.76
CA LEU A 641 8.29 30.13 -27.05
C LEU A 641 8.11 29.95 -28.57
N GLY A 642 7.91 28.71 -29.01
CA GLY A 642 7.66 28.37 -30.42
C GLY A 642 6.39 29.03 -30.98
N GLY A 643 6.40 29.30 -32.29
CA GLY A 643 5.29 29.99 -32.97
C GLY A 643 3.94 29.26 -32.85
N GLU A 644 3.95 27.93 -32.98
CA GLU A 644 2.74 27.11 -32.82
C GLU A 644 2.15 27.22 -31.40
N LEU A 645 3.00 27.13 -30.38
CA LEU A 645 2.57 27.24 -28.98
C LEU A 645 1.95 28.61 -28.67
N LEU A 646 2.54 29.69 -29.19
CA LEU A 646 2.01 31.05 -29.07
C LEU A 646 0.69 31.24 -29.84
N GLU A 647 0.49 30.55 -30.95
CA GLU A 647 -0.79 30.55 -31.66
C GLU A 647 -1.87 29.81 -30.84
N ARG A 648 -1.55 28.63 -30.31
CA ARG A 648 -2.45 27.85 -29.44
C ARG A 648 -2.85 28.65 -28.21
N ARG A 649 -1.90 29.34 -27.56
CA ARG A 649 -2.17 30.30 -26.47
C ARG A 649 -3.26 31.31 -26.84
N ARG A 650 -3.06 32.01 -27.96
CA ARG A 650 -3.99 33.06 -28.43
C ARG A 650 -5.37 32.50 -28.75
N ARG A 651 -5.44 31.24 -29.20
CA ARG A 651 -6.70 30.56 -29.49
C ARG A 651 -7.48 30.19 -28.24
N ILE A 652 -6.82 29.88 -27.14
CA ILE A 652 -7.52 29.51 -25.89
C ILE A 652 -7.84 30.73 -25.02
N GLU A 653 -7.01 31.77 -25.06
CA GLU A 653 -7.19 32.97 -24.26
C GLU A 653 -8.51 33.68 -24.64
N ARG A 654 -9.35 33.96 -23.63
CA ARG A 654 -10.71 34.52 -23.76
C ARG A 654 -11.69 33.66 -24.56
N GLN A 655 -11.35 32.40 -24.84
CA GLN A 655 -12.27 31.43 -25.43
C GLN A 655 -12.78 30.46 -24.38
N ARG A 656 -13.88 29.77 -24.72
CA ARG A 656 -14.36 28.63 -23.94
C ARG A 656 -13.34 27.51 -24.05
N LEU A 657 -12.90 27.01 -22.90
CA LEU A 657 -11.97 25.91 -22.78
C LEU A 657 -12.69 24.58 -22.98
N ASP A 658 -12.12 23.72 -23.83
CA ASP A 658 -12.50 22.32 -24.02
C ASP A 658 -11.28 21.40 -23.89
N ALA A 659 -11.52 20.09 -23.81
CA ALA A 659 -10.46 19.10 -23.61
C ALA A 659 -9.45 19.07 -24.78
N ASP A 660 -9.90 19.30 -26.02
CA ASP A 660 -9.05 19.29 -27.21
C ASP A 660 -8.11 20.49 -27.26
N ALA A 661 -8.57 21.64 -26.81
CA ALA A 661 -7.77 22.84 -26.69
C ALA A 661 -6.62 22.64 -25.69
N VAL A 662 -6.88 21.96 -24.56
CA VAL A 662 -5.87 21.63 -23.54
C VAL A 662 -4.86 20.62 -24.08
N VAL A 663 -5.32 19.51 -24.65
CA VAL A 663 -4.44 18.48 -25.22
C VAL A 663 -3.60 19.05 -26.37
N GLY A 664 -4.20 19.85 -27.24
CA GLY A 664 -3.49 20.51 -28.33
C GLY A 664 -2.42 21.49 -27.83
N LEU A 665 -2.68 22.17 -26.70
CA LEU A 665 -1.69 23.03 -26.05
C LEU A 665 -0.52 22.20 -25.49
N LEU A 666 -0.81 21.08 -24.85
CA LEU A 666 0.20 20.17 -24.29
C LEU A 666 1.11 19.60 -25.38
N VAL A 667 0.54 19.07 -26.46
CA VAL A 667 1.31 18.55 -27.61
C VAL A 667 2.21 19.64 -28.20
N ALA A 668 1.71 20.86 -28.38
CA ALA A 668 2.52 21.98 -28.87
C ALA A 668 3.64 22.37 -27.91
N ALA A 669 3.39 22.29 -26.60
CA ALA A 669 4.37 22.54 -25.56
C ALA A 669 5.48 21.48 -25.55
N SER A 670 5.13 20.20 -25.68
CA SER A 670 6.08 19.08 -25.78
C SER A 670 7.02 19.24 -26.98
N LYS A 671 6.47 19.59 -28.14
CA LYS A 671 7.24 19.84 -29.38
C LYS A 671 8.16 21.06 -29.28
N SER A 672 7.92 21.94 -28.33
CA SER A 672 8.75 23.13 -28.09
C SER A 672 9.94 22.86 -27.16
N LEU A 673 10.09 21.64 -26.61
CA LEU A 673 11.24 21.27 -25.79
C LEU A 673 12.48 20.95 -26.66
N PRO A 674 13.68 21.41 -26.31
CA PRO A 674 14.90 21.11 -27.07
C PRO A 674 15.28 19.63 -26.97
N ASP A 675 15.46 18.93 -28.09
CA ASP A 675 15.89 17.51 -28.18
C ASP A 675 15.17 16.55 -27.22
N GLY A 676 13.89 16.83 -26.91
CA GLY A 676 13.10 16.04 -25.95
C GLY A 676 13.58 16.15 -24.50
N LYS A 677 14.39 17.15 -24.15
CA LYS A 677 14.89 17.41 -22.80
C LYS A 677 14.13 18.55 -22.15
N GLY A 678 13.59 18.32 -20.95
CA GLY A 678 12.87 19.32 -20.17
C GLY A 678 11.66 18.73 -19.48
N ASP A 679 10.86 19.60 -18.86
CA ASP A 679 9.56 19.28 -18.27
C ASP A 679 8.52 20.30 -18.80
N VAL A 680 7.31 19.84 -19.19
CA VAL A 680 6.15 20.72 -19.43
C VAL A 680 5.24 20.67 -18.23
N LEU A 681 5.11 21.76 -17.48
CA LEU A 681 4.10 21.91 -16.43
C LEU A 681 2.94 22.78 -16.92
N LEU A 682 1.77 22.17 -17.08
CA LEU A 682 0.53 22.88 -17.29
C LEU A 682 -0.29 22.87 -16.01
N THR A 683 -0.53 24.05 -15.45
CA THR A 683 -1.49 24.27 -14.35
C THR A 683 -2.70 25.04 -14.84
N MET A 684 -3.86 24.62 -14.40
CA MET A 684 -5.13 25.25 -14.73
C MET A 684 -5.87 25.39 -13.41
N GLU A 685 -6.49 26.53 -13.16
CA GLU A 685 -7.23 26.75 -11.93
C GLU A 685 -8.51 27.53 -12.23
N ARG A 686 -9.64 27.03 -11.73
CA ARG A 686 -10.92 27.76 -11.75
C ARG A 686 -11.04 28.51 -10.43
N ALA A 687 -11.14 29.84 -10.49
CA ALA A 687 -10.94 30.68 -9.32
C ALA A 687 -12.25 31.06 -8.62
N GLY A 688 -12.52 30.50 -7.43
CA GLY A 688 -13.46 31.06 -6.43
C GLY A 688 -14.72 30.25 -6.06
N ASP A 689 -14.92 29.02 -6.53
CA ASP A 689 -16.07 28.16 -6.15
C ASP A 689 -15.63 26.79 -5.64
N SER A 690 -14.31 26.62 -5.42
CA SER A 690 -13.70 25.41 -4.89
C SER A 690 -13.89 24.17 -5.78
N THR A 691 -14.37 24.30 -7.02
CA THR A 691 -14.41 23.17 -7.98
C THR A 691 -13.09 22.99 -8.73
N GLY A 692 -12.04 23.74 -8.35
CA GLY A 692 -10.83 24.00 -9.12
C GLY A 692 -10.21 22.76 -9.76
N ILE A 693 -10.20 22.73 -11.09
CA ILE A 693 -9.54 21.68 -11.88
C ILE A 693 -8.04 21.87 -11.78
N TYR A 694 -7.39 21.42 -10.70
CA TYR A 694 -5.92 21.41 -10.66
C TYR A 694 -5.43 20.34 -11.63
N MET A 695 -4.71 20.79 -12.64
CA MET A 695 -3.93 19.92 -13.50
C MET A 695 -2.46 20.17 -13.25
N ALA A 696 -1.69 19.11 -13.12
CA ALA A 696 -0.24 19.17 -13.22
C ALA A 696 0.17 18.12 -14.25
N TRP A 697 1.06 18.54 -15.12
CA TRP A 697 1.63 17.71 -16.16
C TRP A 697 3.13 17.69 -15.95
N ARG A 698 3.74 16.52 -16.12
CA ARG A 698 5.18 16.41 -16.22
C ARG A 698 5.54 15.48 -17.36
N LEU A 699 6.45 15.95 -18.19
CA LEU A 699 7.00 15.21 -19.32
C LEU A 699 8.50 15.16 -19.15
N SER A 700 9.03 14.05 -18.67
CA SER A 700 10.49 13.91 -18.48
C SER A 700 11.04 12.79 -19.35
N LYS A 701 12.10 13.06 -20.13
CA LYS A 701 12.97 12.05 -20.75
C LYS A 701 14.31 12.02 -19.99
N PRO A 702 14.47 11.20 -18.93
CA PRO A 702 15.80 10.90 -18.39
C PRO A 702 16.64 10.23 -19.49
N ASP A 703 17.93 10.54 -19.55
CA ASP A 703 18.88 10.02 -20.55
C ASP A 703 18.58 8.55 -20.95
N ASP A 704 18.33 8.30 -22.24
CA ASP A 704 17.97 7.01 -22.87
C ASP A 704 16.77 6.21 -22.31
N SER A 705 15.95 6.79 -21.42
CA SER A 705 14.74 6.15 -20.89
C SER A 705 13.44 6.62 -21.56
N ALA A 706 12.37 5.84 -21.39
CA ALA A 706 11.04 6.19 -21.86
C ALA A 706 10.52 7.46 -21.14
N TRP A 707 9.67 8.21 -21.83
CA TRP A 707 9.04 9.38 -21.24
C TRP A 707 8.09 8.98 -20.11
N GLY A 708 8.17 9.69 -18.99
CA GLY A 708 7.16 9.66 -17.95
C GLY A 708 6.08 10.71 -18.22
N ILE A 709 4.80 10.32 -18.09
CA ILE A 709 3.67 11.24 -18.00
C ILE A 709 3.14 11.15 -16.58
N GLU A 710 2.93 12.30 -15.95
CA GLU A 710 2.17 12.36 -14.71
C GLU A 710 1.05 13.38 -14.88
N VAL A 711 -0.18 12.94 -14.68
CA VAL A 711 -1.38 13.76 -14.76
C VAL A 711 -2.13 13.63 -13.45
N THR A 712 -2.31 14.74 -12.76
CA THR A 712 -3.25 14.84 -11.65
C THR A 712 -4.40 15.71 -12.10
N ILE A 713 -5.64 15.23 -12.01
CA ILE A 713 -6.85 16.04 -12.20
C ILE A 713 -7.62 15.99 -10.90
N ILE A 714 -7.74 17.14 -10.22
CA ILE A 714 -8.58 17.26 -9.03
C ILE A 714 -9.84 18.01 -9.43
N SER A 715 -11.02 17.43 -9.25
CA SER A 715 -12.29 18.14 -9.45
C SER A 715 -13.16 18.00 -8.19
N ASN A 716 -13.69 19.12 -7.69
CA ASN A 716 -14.50 19.16 -6.45
C ASN A 716 -13.84 18.49 -5.24
N GLY A 717 -12.50 18.54 -5.12
CA GLY A 717 -11.75 17.91 -4.04
C GLY A 717 -11.54 16.39 -4.19
N ALA A 718 -12.07 15.77 -5.26
CA ALA A 718 -11.77 14.38 -5.61
C ALA A 718 -10.66 14.31 -6.66
N VAL A 719 -9.74 13.35 -6.52
CA VAL A 719 -8.74 13.02 -7.53
C VAL A 719 -9.44 12.13 -8.58
N ASP A 720 -9.57 12.61 -9.81
CA ASP A 720 -10.28 11.91 -10.91
C ASP A 720 -9.35 11.06 -11.80
N SER A 721 -8.02 11.11 -11.60
CA SER A 721 -7.07 10.30 -12.37
C SER A 721 -5.79 10.07 -11.58
N PRO A 722 -5.41 8.81 -11.26
CA PRO A 722 -4.09 8.50 -10.74
C PRO A 722 -3.04 8.50 -11.85
N SER A 723 -1.81 8.80 -11.46
CA SER A 723 -0.59 8.83 -12.30
C SER A 723 -0.53 7.72 -13.36
N VAL A 724 -0.42 8.09 -14.64
CA VAL A 724 -0.17 7.14 -15.76
C VAL A 724 1.33 6.85 -15.88
N GLY A 725 1.82 5.87 -15.12
CA GLY A 725 3.21 5.44 -15.18
C GLY A 725 3.54 4.71 -16.48
N GLY A 726 4.32 5.36 -17.37
CA GLY A 726 4.95 4.74 -18.54
C GLY A 726 4.24 5.06 -19.85
N ALA A 727 4.78 6.00 -20.62
CA ALA A 727 4.27 6.33 -21.95
C ALA A 727 5.28 5.93 -23.04
N VAL A 728 4.75 5.39 -24.13
CA VAL A 728 5.49 5.10 -25.37
C VAL A 728 5.88 6.44 -26.01
N GLU A 729 7.05 6.51 -26.64
CA GLU A 729 7.59 7.74 -27.27
C GLU A 729 6.63 8.42 -28.27
N SER A 730 5.64 7.68 -28.81
CA SER A 730 4.62 8.19 -29.71
C SER A 730 3.57 9.08 -29.04
N CYS A 731 3.40 9.03 -27.72
CA CYS A 731 2.36 9.78 -26.99
C CYS A 731 2.55 11.30 -27.05
N PHE A 732 3.71 11.80 -27.49
CA PHE A 732 4.07 13.21 -27.37
C PHE A 732 3.90 14.01 -28.67
N ASP A 733 3.76 13.32 -29.80
CA ASP A 733 3.62 13.95 -31.11
C ASP A 733 2.18 14.00 -31.61
N ASP A 734 1.30 13.17 -31.03
CA ASP A 734 -0.07 12.99 -31.47
C ASP A 734 -1.06 13.13 -30.31
N ALA A 735 -2.02 14.03 -30.49
CA ALA A 735 -3.13 14.23 -29.58
C ALA A 735 -4.01 12.97 -29.42
N SER A 736 -4.00 12.03 -30.37
CA SER A 736 -4.78 10.79 -30.34
C SER A 736 -4.43 9.90 -29.14
N HIS A 737 -3.22 9.99 -28.60
CA HIS A 737 -2.77 9.19 -27.46
C HIS A 737 -3.27 9.69 -26.10
N PHE A 738 -3.94 10.84 -26.05
CA PHE A 738 -4.47 11.44 -24.81
C PHE A 738 -5.95 11.12 -24.57
N VAL A 739 -6.43 9.92 -24.93
CA VAL A 739 -7.87 9.57 -24.81
C VAL A 739 -8.37 9.66 -23.37
N ASP A 740 -7.65 9.06 -22.42
CA ASP A 740 -8.08 9.04 -21.01
C ASP A 740 -7.99 10.42 -20.38
N VAL A 741 -6.95 11.17 -20.74
CA VAL A 741 -6.81 12.59 -20.38
C VAL A 741 -7.97 13.42 -20.89
N ARG A 742 -8.34 13.29 -22.16
CA ARG A 742 -9.48 14.03 -22.74
C ARG A 742 -10.77 13.69 -22.01
N ARG A 743 -10.97 12.43 -21.65
CA ARG A 743 -12.15 11.97 -20.91
C ARG A 743 -12.20 12.63 -19.53
N ALA A 744 -11.12 12.56 -18.76
CA ALA A 744 -11.03 13.16 -17.44
C ALA A 744 -11.19 14.70 -17.48
N LEU A 745 -10.55 15.36 -18.46
CA LEU A 745 -10.74 16.79 -18.75
C LEU A 745 -12.19 17.15 -19.05
N SER A 746 -12.85 16.36 -19.89
CA SER A 746 -14.24 16.59 -20.27
C SER A 746 -15.18 16.45 -19.07
N LYS A 747 -14.97 15.43 -18.24
CA LYS A 747 -15.69 15.23 -16.98
C LYS A 747 -15.51 16.43 -16.04
N ALA A 748 -14.27 16.86 -15.83
CA ALA A 748 -13.95 17.99 -14.96
C ALA A 748 -14.52 19.32 -15.48
N LEU A 749 -14.44 19.57 -16.80
CA LEU A 749 -14.99 20.77 -17.45
C LEU A 749 -16.53 20.80 -17.48
N ALA A 750 -17.18 19.64 -17.40
CA ALA A 750 -18.64 19.51 -17.33
C ALA A 750 -19.23 19.77 -15.93
N ALA A 751 -18.40 19.82 -14.88
CA ALA A 751 -18.87 20.14 -13.53
C ALA A 751 -19.51 21.55 -13.49
N PRO A 752 -20.75 21.68 -12.95
CA PRO A 752 -21.50 22.94 -12.97
C PRO A 752 -20.77 24.03 -12.17
N ALA A 753 -20.61 25.23 -12.75
CA ALA A 753 -19.83 26.30 -12.12
C ALA A 753 -20.17 27.70 -12.63
N ASN A 754 -19.82 28.74 -11.87
CA ASN A 754 -20.14 30.16 -12.14
C ASN A 754 -18.89 31.04 -12.30
N GLN A 755 -17.76 30.53 -12.82
CA GLN A 755 -16.46 31.24 -12.84
C GLN A 755 -15.53 30.87 -14.02
N SER A 756 -14.51 31.72 -14.24
CA SER A 756 -13.48 31.68 -15.29
C SER A 756 -12.25 30.84 -14.92
N PHE A 757 -11.44 30.44 -15.92
CA PHE A 757 -10.17 29.73 -15.73
C PHE A 757 -8.96 30.67 -15.81
N GLU A 758 -7.94 30.39 -14.99
CA GLU A 758 -6.57 30.84 -15.20
C GLU A 758 -5.73 29.64 -15.65
N VAL A 759 -4.95 29.81 -16.72
CA VAL A 759 -4.09 28.77 -17.29
C VAL A 759 -2.65 29.24 -17.19
N ARG A 760 -1.76 28.47 -16.58
CA ARG A 760 -0.32 28.74 -16.54
C ARG A 760 0.45 27.54 -17.09
N LEU A 761 1.25 27.78 -18.13
CA LEU A 761 2.11 26.78 -18.75
C LEU A 761 3.58 27.17 -18.55
N HIS A 762 4.39 26.25 -18.06
CA HIS A 762 5.82 26.45 -17.83
C HIS A 762 6.63 25.37 -18.55
N LEU A 763 7.48 25.78 -19.50
CA LEU A 763 8.50 24.91 -20.09
C LEU A 763 9.79 25.03 -19.26
N ARG A 764 10.23 23.95 -18.62
CA ARG A 764 11.30 24.00 -17.63
C ARG A 764 12.53 23.20 -18.06
N ARG A 765 13.71 23.74 -17.76
CA ARG A 765 14.98 23.01 -17.91
C ARG A 765 15.17 22.10 -16.70
N ARG A 766 15.37 20.80 -16.93
CA ARG A 766 15.60 19.84 -15.84
C ARG A 766 16.85 20.18 -15.05
#